data_AF-A0A413F2J6-F1
#
_entry.id   AF-A0A413F2J6-F1
#
_cell.length_a   1.000
_cell.length_b   1.000
_cell.length_c   1.000
_cell.angle_alpha   90.00
_cell.angle_beta   90.00
_cell.angle_gamma   90.00
#
_symmetry.space_group_name_H-M   'P 1'
#
loop_
_entity.id
_entity.type
_entity.pdbx_description
1 polymer ?
#
loop_
_entity_poly.entity_id
_entity_poly.type
_entity_poly.pdbx_seq_one_letter_code
_entity_poly.pdbx_strand_id
1 'polypeptide(L)'
;MAQGTFVQALRKEAALSGTFMKGRSLMLNGAVLSIEDSGSRFSKNVTVEGSVRGSRGDLYKTHVALDMDEHEVIDYDCDCPAAYRYPGMCKHAIATALAYLDASGAEPVEGLRTPVRTFTAQSKQPARTAPKAPAVNPNFPFPAPVPTSPSLVAALSDLSDARMDELASMRRKLAGAVDPDAPKAALEPSLVPYYNPLFADRFSWALEFRIRCGSVSYVVKDIDGMADAYVRGGTFSYGKKLTFVHSPEAFDETSAKLLNLVVTTVAYLDDITSSRSASYDFARSGFVAERQLPLSEHSIVYVLDLLRGQTISFEPAWSRGMTTHRTYDVAVELSPQGEDEASAKRPPLLAAKIAPAAGGSYDLRLPADMYCFASGDAAYLVDTRRARRTDAAFAQHAAPFLSRLLPCRTPAHIAAEQVGEFCRMALPILRDYTDLTAPAALDTVAPEPSFAMAIGVDDGLVTCIITVTYGDWSADLFSLGAPGSPFEEQRPGVPPRDEVAEFRVMDTAALYFDFYKGGLAFEERDDESLFCLLTEGLSALSELGEVMLSDRLRQVSVRPAPKLSVRATVKSNLLDVELGASGLSAADLAVYLDSYKRHQTFARLTSGDIVRLDEGARAAFGLAEDLGVDAVDLLDGVSLPASSTWTRSARWTLRYPPRSRQRCAATRSTDTSGSARSNTWALAASWPTTWAWAKRSR
;
A
#
# COMPACT_ATOMS: atom_id res chain seq x y z
N MET A 1 40.49 30.79 -21.40
CA MET A 1 40.53 31.46 -20.09
C MET A 1 41.74 30.89 -19.36
N ALA A 2 42.57 31.72 -18.73
CA ALA A 2 43.82 31.24 -18.12
C ALA A 2 43.49 30.20 -17.04
N GLN A 3 44.02 28.97 -17.17
CA GLN A 3 43.93 27.96 -16.12
C GLN A 3 44.60 28.53 -14.87
N GLY A 4 43.79 28.80 -13.83
CA GLY A 4 44.31 29.20 -12.54
C GLY A 4 44.97 28.00 -11.87
N THR A 5 46.07 28.22 -11.16
CA THR A 5 46.64 27.17 -10.31
C THR A 5 45.77 26.94 -9.08
N PHE A 6 45.80 25.75 -8.48
CA PHE A 6 45.06 25.48 -7.24
C PHE A 6 45.47 26.45 -6.12
N VAL A 7 46.73 26.90 -6.13
CA VAL A 7 47.23 27.93 -5.22
C VAL A 7 46.50 29.27 -5.39
N GLN A 8 46.12 29.66 -6.61
CA GLN A 8 45.34 30.87 -6.85
C GLN A 8 43.90 30.71 -6.35
N ALA A 9 43.28 29.55 -6.59
CA ALA A 9 41.95 29.23 -6.09
C ALA A 9 41.90 29.24 -4.54
N LEU A 10 42.84 28.56 -3.89
CA LEU A 10 42.94 28.54 -2.42
C LEU A 10 43.24 29.91 -1.80
N ARG A 11 43.97 30.79 -2.50
CA ARG A 11 44.19 32.17 -2.05
C ARG A 11 42.93 33.03 -2.16
N LYS A 12 42.14 32.82 -3.21
CA LYS A 12 40.87 33.54 -3.45
C LYS A 12 39.82 33.13 -2.41
N GLU A 13 39.75 31.85 -2.08
CA GLU A 13 38.79 31.30 -1.12
C GLU A 13 39.25 31.46 0.34
N ALA A 14 40.48 31.93 0.61
CA ALA A 14 40.98 32.08 1.97
C ALA A 14 40.19 33.11 2.79
N ALA A 15 39.81 32.76 4.02
CA ALA A 15 38.97 33.61 4.88
C ALA A 15 39.55 35.00 5.18
N LEU A 16 40.87 35.15 5.16
CA LEU A 16 41.59 36.42 5.30
C LEU A 16 42.85 36.37 4.45
N SER A 17 43.41 37.53 4.09
CA SER A 17 44.63 37.67 3.28
C SER A 17 45.84 36.90 3.84
N GLY A 18 45.92 36.71 5.16
CA GLY A 18 46.97 35.93 5.83
C GLY A 18 46.64 34.45 6.07
N THR A 19 45.42 33.98 5.77
CA THR A 19 44.95 32.63 6.11
C THR A 19 45.62 31.56 5.26
N PHE A 20 45.86 31.85 3.98
CA PHE A 20 46.60 30.96 3.07
C PHE A 20 48.01 30.64 3.60
N MET A 21 48.77 31.67 3.99
CA MET A 21 50.14 31.49 4.51
C MET A 21 50.16 30.68 5.82
N LYS A 22 49.14 30.85 6.67
CA LYS A 22 48.99 30.06 7.91
C LYS A 22 48.65 28.61 7.61
N GLY A 23 47.80 28.34 6.62
CA GLY A 23 47.48 26.97 6.17
C GLY A 23 48.69 26.26 5.57
N ARG A 24 49.44 26.95 4.69
CA ARG A 24 50.71 26.44 4.17
C ARG A 24 51.71 26.12 5.28
N SER A 25 51.82 26.98 6.29
CA SER A 25 52.69 26.73 7.45
C SER A 25 52.26 25.49 8.26
N LEU A 26 50.97 25.25 8.42
CA LEU A 26 50.47 24.03 9.11
C LEU A 26 50.82 22.76 8.33
N MET A 27 50.64 22.79 7.01
CA MET A 27 51.00 21.68 6.12
C MET A 27 52.52 21.40 6.15
N LEU A 28 53.36 22.42 5.99
CA LEU A 28 54.82 22.28 6.03
C LEU A 28 55.36 21.81 7.40
N ASN A 29 54.66 22.13 8.49
CA ASN A 29 55.02 21.69 9.85
C ASN A 29 54.47 20.29 10.20
N GLY A 30 53.90 19.55 9.25
CA GLY A 30 53.34 18.22 9.47
C GLY A 30 52.13 18.20 10.41
N ALA A 31 51.36 19.29 10.44
CA ALA A 31 50.18 19.40 11.30
C ALA A 31 48.97 18.64 10.75
N VAL A 32 48.98 18.24 9.48
CA VAL A 32 47.98 17.35 8.87
C VAL A 32 48.35 15.91 9.22
N LEU A 33 47.55 15.28 10.08
CA LEU A 33 47.87 13.98 10.67
C LEU A 33 47.38 12.79 9.84
N SER A 34 46.25 12.97 9.17
CA SER A 34 45.68 12.00 8.24
C SER A 34 44.98 12.72 7.11
N ILE A 35 44.95 12.06 5.96
CA ILE A 35 44.24 12.48 4.75
C ILE A 35 43.59 11.22 4.19
N GLU A 36 42.28 11.27 4.00
CA GLU A 36 41.48 10.24 3.37
C GLU A 36 40.75 10.89 2.19
N ASP A 37 40.85 10.29 1.01
CA ASP A 37 40.17 10.78 -0.18
C ASP A 37 39.13 9.77 -0.68
N SER A 38 38.02 10.26 -1.20
CA SER A 38 36.97 9.44 -1.83
C SER A 38 37.31 9.05 -3.28
N GLY A 39 38.52 9.39 -3.75
CA GLY A 39 38.90 9.36 -5.15
C GLY A 39 38.95 7.94 -5.76
N SER A 40 38.13 7.72 -6.78
CA SER A 40 38.47 6.74 -7.83
C SER A 40 39.39 7.43 -8.83
N ARG A 41 40.32 6.70 -9.48
CA ARG A 41 41.24 7.26 -10.51
C ARG A 41 40.54 7.88 -11.74
N PHE A 42 39.20 7.94 -11.74
CA PHE A 42 38.36 8.39 -12.85
C PHE A 42 37.33 9.48 -12.43
N SER A 43 37.27 9.92 -11.17
CA SER A 43 36.35 10.99 -10.77
C SER A 43 36.98 12.37 -10.96
N LYS A 44 36.26 13.26 -11.64
CA LYS A 44 36.66 14.65 -11.89
C LYS A 44 36.76 15.49 -10.61
N ASN A 45 35.91 15.15 -9.64
CA ASN A 45 35.88 15.78 -8.34
C ASN A 45 36.49 14.82 -7.32
N VAL A 46 37.27 15.37 -6.40
CA VAL A 46 37.81 14.64 -5.26
C VAL A 46 37.34 15.32 -3.99
N THR A 47 36.77 14.54 -3.07
CA THR A 47 36.57 15.00 -1.69
C THR A 47 37.69 14.45 -0.82
N VAL A 48 38.25 15.33 0.00
CA VAL A 48 39.40 15.09 0.87
C VAL A 48 38.98 15.39 2.29
N GLU A 49 39.03 14.37 3.14
CA GLU A 49 38.89 14.50 4.58
C GLU A 49 40.27 14.50 5.23
N GLY A 50 40.46 15.40 6.21
CA GLY A 50 41.72 15.54 6.91
C GLY A 50 41.53 15.81 8.39
N SER A 51 42.44 15.30 9.20
CA SER A 51 42.57 15.68 10.61
C SER A 51 43.78 16.59 10.78
N VAL A 52 43.56 17.84 11.17
CA VAL A 52 44.60 18.88 11.26
C VAL A 52 44.77 19.36 12.69
N ARG A 53 46.00 19.33 13.19
CA ARG A 53 46.37 19.90 14.49
C ARG A 53 46.49 21.42 14.38
N GLY A 54 45.66 22.15 15.12
CA GLY A 54 45.70 23.59 15.19
C GLY A 54 46.88 24.13 16.01
N SER A 55 47.12 25.45 15.91
CA SER A 55 48.25 26.12 16.56
C SER A 55 48.25 26.09 18.10
N ARG A 56 47.13 25.70 18.73
CA ARG A 56 46.99 25.54 20.19
C ARG A 56 47.02 24.08 20.65
N GLY A 57 47.21 23.14 19.72
CA GLY A 57 47.24 21.70 19.99
C GLY A 57 45.92 20.96 19.73
N ASP A 58 44.80 21.67 19.59
CA ASP A 58 43.48 21.07 19.29
C ASP A 58 43.47 20.38 17.91
N LEU A 59 42.64 19.34 17.77
CA LEU A 59 42.43 18.63 16.52
C LEU A 59 41.15 19.11 15.85
N TYR A 60 41.24 19.39 14.56
CA TYR A 60 40.13 19.86 13.75
C TYR A 60 39.93 18.91 12.57
N LYS A 61 38.70 18.48 12.34
CA LYS A 61 38.31 17.79 11.13
C LYS A 61 38.03 18.79 10.03
N THR A 62 38.51 18.47 8.83
CA THR A 62 38.38 19.30 7.65
C THR A 62 37.87 18.45 6.50
N HIS A 63 36.94 18.99 5.74
CA HIS A 63 36.46 18.44 4.49
C HIS A 63 36.75 19.44 3.37
N VAL A 64 37.31 19.01 2.24
CA VAL A 64 37.56 19.87 1.08
C VAL A 64 37.21 19.12 -0.20
N ALA A 65 36.38 19.71 -1.03
CA ALA A 65 36.05 19.21 -2.36
C ALA A 65 36.78 20.04 -3.43
N LEU A 66 37.53 19.37 -4.31
CA LEU A 66 38.33 19.97 -5.37
C LEU A 66 37.88 19.45 -6.75
N ASP A 67 37.81 20.34 -7.73
CA ASP A 67 37.70 19.98 -9.15
C ASP A 67 39.10 19.87 -9.75
N MET A 68 39.52 18.65 -10.09
CA MET A 68 40.87 18.37 -10.58
C MET A 68 41.09 18.81 -12.03
N ASP A 69 40.04 19.01 -12.82
CA ASP A 69 40.13 19.47 -14.21
C ASP A 69 40.16 21.01 -14.27
N GLU A 70 39.24 21.67 -13.57
CA GLU A 70 39.07 23.14 -13.60
C GLU A 70 39.95 23.87 -12.58
N HIS A 71 40.66 23.16 -11.70
CA HIS A 71 41.54 23.71 -10.65
C HIS A 71 40.80 24.65 -9.67
N GLU A 72 39.54 24.33 -9.38
CA GLU A 72 38.67 25.11 -8.49
C GLU A 72 38.39 24.37 -7.17
N VAL A 73 38.15 25.16 -6.12
CA VAL A 73 37.63 24.64 -4.85
C VAL A 73 36.11 24.63 -4.97
N ILE A 74 35.51 23.44 -4.91
CA ILE A 74 34.06 23.25 -5.03
C ILE A 74 33.39 23.57 -3.70
N ASP A 75 33.92 23.02 -2.62
CA ASP A 75 33.36 23.16 -1.27
C ASP A 75 34.42 22.91 -0.19
N TYR A 76 34.15 23.39 1.02
CA TYR A 76 35.01 23.20 2.17
C TYR A 76 34.26 23.36 3.48
N ASP A 77 34.61 22.53 4.46
CA ASP A 77 34.15 22.67 5.83
C ASP A 77 35.26 22.36 6.83
N CYS A 78 35.16 22.95 8.01
CA CYS A 78 36.02 22.64 9.14
C CYS A 78 35.30 22.93 10.45
N ASP A 79 35.39 22.00 11.40
CA ASP A 79 34.84 22.13 12.75
C ASP A 79 35.55 23.19 13.63
N CYS A 80 36.46 24.00 13.06
CA CYS A 80 37.18 25.00 13.82
C CYS A 80 36.37 26.30 14.01
N PRO A 81 36.59 27.04 15.12
CA PRO A 81 35.88 28.29 15.38
C PRO A 81 36.03 29.38 14.31
N ALA A 82 37.06 29.30 13.46
CA ALA A 82 37.29 30.26 12.40
C ALA A 82 36.39 30.03 11.18
N ALA A 83 35.99 28.79 10.90
CA ALA A 83 35.08 28.47 9.80
C ALA A 83 33.68 29.05 10.06
N TYR A 84 33.21 29.04 11.31
CA TYR A 84 31.93 29.63 11.70
C TYR A 84 31.93 31.16 11.80
N ARG A 85 33.12 31.80 11.86
CA ARG A 85 33.25 33.24 12.16
C ARG A 85 33.62 34.10 10.97
N TYR A 86 34.25 33.53 9.95
CA TYR A 86 34.73 34.30 8.80
C TYR A 86 34.26 33.63 7.51
N PRO A 87 33.76 34.40 6.53
CA PRO A 87 33.48 33.86 5.21
C PRO A 87 34.79 33.47 4.52
N GLY A 88 34.90 32.23 4.04
CA GLY A 88 36.08 31.69 3.37
C GLY A 88 36.72 30.49 4.09
N MET A 89 37.64 29.82 3.41
CA MET A 89 38.42 28.69 3.92
C MET A 89 39.27 29.09 5.13
N CYS A 90 39.15 28.31 6.20
CA CYS A 90 40.04 28.41 7.34
C CYS A 90 41.44 27.85 7.02
N LYS A 91 42.43 28.17 7.86
CA LYS A 91 43.81 27.66 7.70
C LYS A 91 43.92 26.13 7.74
N HIS A 92 42.99 25.42 8.38
CA HIS A 92 43.01 23.97 8.46
C HIS A 92 42.54 23.33 7.15
N ALA A 93 41.42 23.80 6.59
CA ALA A 93 40.94 23.37 5.28
C ALA A 93 41.98 23.62 4.17
N ILE A 94 42.64 24.79 4.18
CA ILE A 94 43.74 25.08 3.24
C ILE A 94 44.91 24.12 3.44
N ALA A 95 45.26 23.78 4.68
CA ALA A 95 46.35 22.85 4.96
C ALA A 95 46.07 21.44 4.42
N THR A 96 44.83 20.95 4.57
CA THR A 96 44.38 19.66 4.05
C THR A 96 44.40 19.62 2.53
N ALA A 97 43.88 20.65 1.87
CA ALA A 97 43.91 20.77 0.41
C ALA A 97 45.34 20.75 -0.14
N LEU A 98 46.24 21.55 0.46
CA LEU A 98 47.65 21.59 0.06
C LEU A 98 48.35 20.26 0.29
N ALA A 99 48.08 19.58 1.41
CA ALA A 99 48.71 18.32 1.72
C ALA A 99 48.25 17.19 0.77
N TYR A 100 46.99 17.23 0.32
CA TYR A 100 46.50 16.32 -0.72
C TYR A 100 47.12 16.62 -2.10
N LEU A 101 47.18 17.89 -2.50
CA LEU A 101 47.76 18.30 -3.80
C LEU A 101 49.26 17.96 -3.90
N ASP A 102 49.99 18.09 -2.81
CA ASP A 102 51.40 17.68 -2.72
C ASP A 102 51.55 16.14 -2.79
N ALA A 103 50.70 15.40 -2.07
CA ALA A 103 50.75 13.93 -2.05
C ALA A 103 50.28 13.28 -3.37
N SER A 104 49.36 13.91 -4.09
CA SER A 104 48.87 13.48 -5.40
C SER A 104 49.80 13.85 -6.57
N GLY A 105 50.79 14.71 -6.32
CA GLY A 105 51.71 15.21 -7.34
C GLY A 105 51.09 16.23 -8.31
N ALA A 106 49.88 16.72 -8.02
CA ALA A 106 49.16 17.70 -8.84
C ALA A 106 49.78 19.11 -8.74
N GLU A 107 50.28 19.50 -7.56
CA GLU A 107 51.17 20.66 -7.40
C GLU A 107 52.27 20.37 -6.35
N PRO A 108 53.55 20.29 -6.76
CA PRO A 108 54.64 20.09 -5.81
C PRO A 108 54.86 21.34 -4.95
N VAL A 109 54.77 21.19 -3.62
CA VAL A 109 55.05 22.28 -2.68
C VAL A 109 56.50 22.17 -2.21
N GLU A 110 57.38 23.06 -2.68
CA GLU A 110 58.78 23.07 -2.21
C GLU A 110 58.85 23.25 -0.68
N GLY A 111 59.43 22.26 0.03
CA GLY A 111 59.91 22.42 1.41
C GLY A 111 59.48 21.39 2.47
N LEU A 112 58.99 20.19 2.16
CA LEU A 112 58.62 19.22 3.23
C LEU A 112 59.83 18.53 3.90
N ARG A 113 59.92 18.67 5.22
CA ARG A 113 60.73 17.82 6.13
C ARG A 113 59.80 16.90 6.93
N THR A 114 59.18 15.91 6.30
CA THR A 114 58.73 14.58 6.83
C THR A 114 57.53 14.07 6.02
N PRO A 115 57.46 12.76 5.69
CA PRO A 115 56.38 12.21 4.89
C PRO A 115 55.07 12.09 5.68
N VAL A 116 53.99 12.69 5.16
CA VAL A 116 52.61 12.45 5.60
C VAL A 116 52.20 11.03 5.15
N ARG A 117 51.58 10.24 6.04
CA ARG A 117 51.11 8.89 5.70
C ARG A 117 49.81 9.00 4.89
N THR A 118 49.90 8.73 3.59
CA THR A 118 48.74 8.53 2.71
C THR A 118 48.29 7.07 2.73
N PHE A 119 46.99 6.83 2.91
CA PHE A 119 46.39 5.53 2.64
C PHE A 119 45.71 5.61 1.27
N THR A 120 46.41 5.17 0.22
CA THR A 120 45.78 4.98 -1.09
C THR A 120 45.17 3.59 -1.16
N ALA A 121 43.90 3.49 -1.54
CA ALA A 121 43.26 2.21 -1.81
C ALA A 121 43.86 1.61 -3.10
N GLN A 122 44.71 0.58 -2.97
CA GLN A 122 45.12 -0.27 -4.10
C GLN A 122 44.61 -1.71 -3.96
N SER A 123 44.37 -2.29 -5.14
CA SER A 123 43.67 -3.54 -5.42
C SER A 123 44.36 -4.83 -4.95
N LYS A 124 43.53 -5.78 -4.47
CA LYS A 124 43.66 -7.25 -4.43
C LYS A 124 45.07 -7.85 -4.27
N GLN A 125 45.37 -8.37 -3.08
CA GLN A 125 46.04 -9.67 -2.89
C GLN A 125 45.50 -10.40 -1.64
N PRO A 126 45.52 -11.74 -1.60
CA PRO A 126 44.75 -12.52 -0.65
C PRO A 126 45.43 -12.65 0.73
N ALA A 127 44.57 -12.72 1.75
CA ALA A 127 44.78 -13.14 3.13
C ALA A 127 46.22 -13.10 3.66
N ARG A 128 46.58 -11.98 4.29
CA ARG A 128 47.72 -11.90 5.20
C ARG A 128 47.23 -11.68 6.62
N THR A 129 47.74 -12.51 7.52
CA THR A 129 47.47 -12.58 8.95
C THR A 129 47.49 -11.23 9.65
N ALA A 130 46.57 -11.05 10.60
CA ALA A 130 46.38 -9.84 11.39
C ALA A 130 47.71 -9.26 11.93
N PRO A 131 47.98 -7.96 11.77
CA PRO A 131 49.15 -7.35 12.38
C PRO A 131 48.95 -7.28 13.90
N LYS A 132 49.91 -7.84 14.64
CA LYS A 132 50.04 -7.64 16.09
C LYS A 132 50.08 -6.13 16.38
N ALA A 133 49.26 -5.72 17.34
CA ALA A 133 49.24 -4.36 17.87
C ALA A 133 50.66 -3.86 18.21
N PRO A 134 50.98 -2.57 17.98
CA PRO A 134 52.27 -2.02 18.38
C PRO A 134 52.39 -2.06 19.90
N ALA A 135 53.52 -2.55 20.39
CA ALA A 135 53.86 -2.53 21.80
C ALA A 135 53.82 -1.09 22.31
N VAL A 136 53.06 -0.87 23.38
CA VAL A 136 52.95 0.40 24.10
C VAL A 136 54.35 0.80 24.63
N ASN A 137 54.76 2.02 24.30
CA ASN A 137 55.97 2.64 24.86
C ASN A 137 55.80 2.79 26.39
N PRO A 138 56.68 2.22 27.24
CA PRO A 138 56.45 2.11 28.69
C PRO A 138 56.55 3.42 29.50
N ASN A 139 56.66 4.58 28.84
CA ASN A 139 56.89 5.88 29.49
C ASN A 139 55.69 6.85 29.50
N PHE A 140 54.45 6.39 29.27
CA PHE A 140 53.25 7.25 29.36
C PHE A 140 52.16 6.62 30.25
N PRO A 141 51.73 7.28 31.36
CA PRO A 141 50.81 6.69 32.35
C PRO A 141 49.32 7.02 32.14
N PHE A 142 48.88 7.34 30.92
CA PHE A 142 47.45 7.54 30.65
C PHE A 142 46.94 6.52 29.63
N PRO A 143 45.86 5.77 29.93
CA PRO A 143 45.20 4.93 28.93
C PRO A 143 44.69 5.82 27.79
N ALA A 144 44.86 5.35 26.55
CA ALA A 144 44.36 6.07 25.38
C ALA A 144 42.86 6.40 25.56
N PRO A 145 42.42 7.62 25.20
CA PRO A 145 41.01 7.99 25.32
C PRO A 145 40.15 6.99 24.56
N VAL A 146 39.29 6.29 25.28
CA VAL A 146 38.35 5.35 24.68
C VAL A 146 37.25 6.18 24.02
N PRO A 147 37.00 6.04 22.72
CA PRO A 147 35.94 6.78 22.07
C PRO A 147 34.58 6.41 22.66
N THR A 148 33.67 7.37 22.67
CA THR A 148 32.25 7.13 22.98
C THR A 148 31.73 6.00 22.09
N SER A 149 30.95 5.08 22.66
CA SER A 149 30.43 3.97 21.88
C SER A 149 29.56 4.50 20.72
N PRO A 150 29.62 3.90 19.52
CA PRO A 150 28.83 4.36 18.38
C PRO A 150 27.33 4.47 18.69
N SER A 151 26.79 3.56 19.50
CA SER A 151 25.40 3.62 19.95
C SER A 151 25.09 4.85 20.81
N LEU A 152 26.04 5.29 21.66
CA LEU A 152 25.86 6.47 22.48
C LEU A 152 26.09 7.77 21.69
N VAL A 153 26.98 7.75 20.69
CA VAL A 153 27.10 8.86 19.73
C VAL A 153 25.81 9.04 18.95
N ALA A 154 25.23 7.96 18.42
CA ALA A 154 23.93 7.99 17.72
C ALA A 154 22.82 8.52 18.64
N ALA A 155 22.68 7.98 19.86
CA ALA A 155 21.67 8.46 20.80
C ALA A 155 21.83 9.94 21.20
N LEU A 156 23.07 10.45 21.25
CA LEU A 156 23.33 11.88 21.51
C LEU A 156 22.99 12.75 20.29
N SER A 157 23.22 12.26 19.07
CA SER A 157 22.74 12.90 17.84
C SER A 157 21.21 12.94 17.82
N ASP A 158 20.52 11.82 18.06
CA ASP A 158 19.05 11.75 18.10
C ASP A 158 18.46 12.75 19.11
N LEU A 159 19.08 12.88 20.29
CA LEU A 159 18.68 13.86 21.31
C LEU A 159 18.96 15.31 20.90
N SER A 160 20.02 15.55 20.14
CA SER A 160 20.32 16.86 19.56
C SER A 160 19.29 17.22 18.49
N ASP A 161 18.93 16.27 17.62
CA ASP A 161 17.96 16.44 16.54
C ASP A 161 16.57 16.70 17.11
N ALA A 162 16.14 15.95 18.13
CA ALA A 162 14.88 16.19 18.84
C ALA A 162 14.80 17.61 19.47
N ARG A 163 15.92 18.12 20.00
CA ARG A 163 15.98 19.51 20.52
C ARG A 163 15.94 20.55 19.40
N MET A 164 16.53 20.25 18.26
CA MET A 164 16.45 21.11 17.07
C MET A 164 15.04 21.15 16.50
N ASP A 165 14.29 20.04 16.55
CA ASP A 165 12.88 19.96 16.16
C ASP A 165 11.97 20.78 17.08
N GLU A 166 12.22 20.78 18.39
CA GLU A 166 11.52 21.68 19.32
C GLU A 166 11.74 23.14 18.93
N LEU A 167 12.98 23.55 18.67
CA LEU A 167 13.32 24.90 18.20
C LEU A 167 12.70 25.23 16.84
N ALA A 168 12.68 24.27 15.92
CA ALA A 168 12.02 24.39 14.62
C ALA A 168 10.50 24.61 14.75
N SER A 169 9.86 23.89 15.66
CA SER A 169 8.43 24.06 15.97
C SER A 169 8.14 25.45 16.55
N MET A 170 9.06 25.99 17.36
CA MET A 170 8.96 27.35 17.89
C MET A 170 9.16 28.40 16.79
N ARG A 171 10.14 28.21 15.89
CA ARG A 171 10.37 29.07 14.72
C ARG A 171 9.16 29.11 13.80
N ARG A 172 8.52 27.96 13.51
CA ARG A 172 7.27 27.89 12.73
C ARG A 172 6.14 28.70 13.36
N LYS A 173 6.00 28.66 14.68
CA LYS A 173 5.00 29.48 15.41
C LYS A 173 5.31 30.99 15.36
N LEU A 174 6.58 31.36 15.28
CA LEU A 174 7.05 32.75 15.19
C LEU A 174 7.06 33.29 13.75
N ALA A 175 7.20 32.42 12.75
CA ALA A 175 7.29 32.77 11.33
C ALA A 175 5.95 33.19 10.68
N GLY A 176 4.87 33.36 11.46
CA GLY A 176 3.57 33.91 11.01
C GLY A 176 3.61 35.38 10.55
N ALA A 177 4.77 35.89 10.13
CA ALA A 177 5.01 37.25 9.65
C ALA A 177 5.74 37.25 8.29
N VAL A 178 5.49 36.25 7.44
CA VAL A 178 5.86 36.33 6.02
C VAL A 178 4.88 37.28 5.34
N ASP A 179 5.40 38.24 4.59
CA ASP A 179 4.59 39.12 3.74
C ASP A 179 3.72 38.26 2.81
N PRO A 180 2.38 38.32 2.89
CA PRO A 180 1.50 37.51 2.05
C PRO A 180 1.68 37.78 0.55
N ASP A 181 2.28 38.91 0.17
CA ASP A 181 2.56 39.28 -1.22
C ASP A 181 3.96 38.84 -1.72
N ALA A 182 4.77 38.18 -0.88
CA ALA A 182 6.06 37.65 -1.30
C ALA A 182 5.89 36.49 -2.33
N PRO A 183 6.74 36.43 -3.38
CA PRO A 183 6.67 35.36 -4.36
C PRO A 183 6.94 34.01 -3.71
N LYS A 184 5.99 33.09 -3.83
CA LYS A 184 6.11 31.72 -3.30
C LYS A 184 7.02 30.88 -4.19
N ALA A 185 7.79 30.00 -3.55
CA ALA A 185 8.61 29.02 -4.25
C ALA A 185 7.75 27.86 -4.78
N ALA A 186 8.06 27.43 -6.00
CA ALA A 186 7.43 26.32 -6.69
C ALA A 186 8.47 25.21 -6.93
N LEU A 187 8.12 23.98 -6.58
CA LEU A 187 8.88 22.78 -6.91
C LEU A 187 8.32 22.16 -8.17
N GLU A 188 9.21 21.97 -9.14
CA GLU A 188 8.94 21.37 -10.44
C GLU A 188 9.55 19.97 -10.44
N PRO A 189 8.74 18.91 -10.25
CA PRO A 189 9.21 17.53 -10.26
C PRO A 189 9.46 17.04 -11.70
N SER A 190 10.47 16.18 -11.84
CA SER A 190 10.77 15.42 -13.04
C SER A 190 10.82 13.94 -12.70
N LEU A 191 9.95 13.14 -13.32
CA LEU A 191 9.90 11.70 -13.15
C LEU A 191 10.93 11.06 -14.09
N VAL A 192 11.94 10.41 -13.51
CA VAL A 192 13.07 9.84 -14.25
C VAL A 192 13.31 8.37 -13.90
N PRO A 193 13.90 7.57 -14.80
CA PRO A 193 14.23 6.19 -14.52
C PRO A 193 15.38 6.13 -13.50
N TYR A 194 15.23 5.32 -12.45
CA TYR A 194 16.21 5.11 -11.40
C TYR A 194 16.81 3.71 -11.49
N TYR A 195 18.10 3.61 -11.82
CA TYR A 195 18.78 2.33 -11.89
C TYR A 195 19.49 2.06 -10.57
N ASN A 196 19.01 1.05 -9.84
CA ASN A 196 19.58 0.72 -8.56
C ASN A 196 20.81 -0.18 -8.76
N PRO A 197 22.01 0.24 -8.35
CA PRO A 197 23.23 -0.56 -8.52
C PRO A 197 23.20 -1.91 -7.76
N LEU A 198 22.31 -2.10 -6.78
CA LEU A 198 22.11 -3.38 -6.09
C LEU A 198 21.17 -4.34 -6.84
N PHE A 199 20.34 -3.83 -7.76
CA PHE A 199 19.36 -4.63 -8.52
C PHE A 199 19.56 -4.41 -10.02
N ALA A 200 20.62 -5.02 -10.56
CA ALA A 200 21.06 -4.85 -11.95
C ALA A 200 20.03 -5.26 -13.02
N ASP A 201 18.94 -5.94 -12.66
CA ASP A 201 18.00 -6.47 -13.66
C ASP A 201 16.67 -5.69 -13.72
N ARG A 202 16.46 -4.69 -12.85
CA ARG A 202 15.25 -3.85 -12.87
C ARG A 202 15.55 -2.39 -12.59
N PHE A 203 15.16 -1.51 -13.51
CA PHE A 203 15.06 -0.08 -13.23
C PHE A 203 13.77 0.20 -12.44
N SER A 204 13.82 1.23 -11.60
CA SER A 204 12.69 1.80 -10.87
C SER A 204 12.54 3.26 -11.28
N TRP A 205 11.84 4.08 -10.50
CA TRP A 205 11.59 5.48 -10.82
C TRP A 205 12.03 6.38 -9.67
N ALA A 206 12.46 7.59 -9.99
CA ALA A 206 12.81 8.61 -9.02
C ALA A 206 12.26 9.98 -9.45
N LEU A 207 12.15 10.89 -8.49
CA LEU A 207 11.98 12.31 -8.77
C LEU A 207 13.31 13.03 -8.73
N GLU A 208 13.51 13.90 -9.71
CA GLU A 208 14.43 15.03 -9.62
C GLU A 208 13.60 16.31 -9.47
N PHE A 209 14.15 17.30 -8.79
CA PHE A 209 13.43 18.56 -8.57
C PHE A 209 14.20 19.75 -9.13
N ARG A 210 13.45 20.68 -9.68
CA ARG A 210 13.88 22.07 -9.89
C ARG A 210 13.04 22.96 -8.99
N ILE A 211 13.66 23.95 -8.39
CA ILE A 211 12.95 24.95 -7.59
C ILE A 211 12.98 26.29 -8.30
N ARG A 212 11.82 26.93 -8.37
CA ARG A 212 11.62 28.24 -8.99
C ARG A 212 11.02 29.21 -7.98
N CYS A 213 11.57 30.40 -7.87
CA CYS A 213 10.99 31.49 -7.08
C CYS A 213 11.14 32.79 -7.89
N GLY A 214 10.02 33.39 -8.28
CA GLY A 214 10.00 34.50 -9.23
C GLY A 214 10.64 34.10 -10.58
N SER A 215 11.69 34.82 -10.97
CA SER A 215 12.47 34.58 -12.21
C SER A 215 13.69 33.68 -12.03
N VAL A 216 13.99 33.26 -10.80
CA VAL A 216 15.17 32.45 -10.47
C VAL A 216 14.77 30.98 -10.40
N SER A 217 15.58 30.12 -11.01
CA SER A 217 15.33 28.68 -11.06
C SER A 217 16.63 27.88 -10.90
N TYR A 218 16.63 26.86 -10.04
CA TYR A 218 17.78 26.01 -9.74
C TYR A 218 17.41 24.53 -9.69
N VAL A 219 18.30 23.65 -10.14
CA VAL A 219 18.18 22.20 -9.91
C VAL A 219 18.51 21.92 -8.45
N VAL A 220 17.67 21.13 -7.79
CA VAL A 220 17.90 20.67 -6.42
C VAL A 220 18.95 19.56 -6.46
N LYS A 221 20.14 19.84 -5.90
CA LYS A 221 21.25 18.89 -5.87
C LYS A 221 21.28 18.00 -4.63
N ASP A 222 20.71 18.51 -3.54
CA ASP A 222 20.71 17.91 -2.21
C ASP A 222 19.26 17.90 -1.71
N ILE A 223 18.57 16.78 -1.99
CA ILE A 223 17.17 16.58 -1.60
C ILE A 223 17.07 16.34 -0.10
N ASP A 224 18.01 15.62 0.48
CA ASP A 224 18.04 15.29 1.90
C ASP A 224 18.17 16.57 2.74
N GLY A 225 19.15 17.42 2.42
CA GLY A 225 19.35 18.72 3.08
C GLY A 225 18.18 19.68 2.91
N MET A 226 17.49 19.64 1.77
CA MET A 226 16.25 20.40 1.56
C MET A 226 15.11 19.90 2.47
N ALA A 227 14.91 18.58 2.55
CA ALA A 227 13.90 17.95 3.40
C ALA A 227 14.15 18.30 4.87
N ASP A 228 15.40 18.16 5.30
CA ASP A 228 15.92 18.53 6.61
C ASP A 228 15.65 19.99 6.97
N ALA A 229 15.95 20.91 6.05
CA ALA A 229 15.68 22.33 6.25
C ALA A 229 14.18 22.61 6.38
N TYR A 230 13.34 21.90 5.63
CA TYR A 230 11.88 22.03 5.69
C TYR A 230 11.30 21.50 7.00
N VAL A 231 11.80 20.36 7.51
CA VAL A 231 11.43 19.84 8.84
C VAL A 231 11.83 20.81 9.95
N ARG A 232 13.07 21.33 9.86
CA ARG A 232 13.65 22.22 10.87
C ARG A 232 13.21 23.70 10.75
N GLY A 233 12.45 24.06 9.72
CA GLY A 233 12.13 25.46 9.43
C GLY A 233 13.38 26.34 9.28
N GLY A 234 14.44 25.76 8.72
CA GLY A 234 15.76 26.38 8.53
C GLY A 234 15.90 27.11 7.20
N THR A 235 17.00 27.82 7.01
CA THR A 235 17.37 28.40 5.72
C THR A 235 18.13 27.38 4.88
N PHE A 236 17.78 27.23 3.61
CA PHE A 236 18.51 26.38 2.66
C PHE A 236 18.84 27.17 1.39
N SER A 237 19.97 26.84 0.78
CA SER A 237 20.53 27.55 -0.37
C SER A 237 20.63 26.63 -1.59
N TYR A 238 19.92 26.97 -2.66
CA TYR A 238 19.98 26.25 -3.93
C TYR A 238 21.01 26.83 -4.91
N GLY A 239 21.54 28.01 -4.57
CA GLY A 239 22.54 28.73 -5.37
C GLY A 239 22.69 30.18 -4.91
N LYS A 240 23.61 30.92 -5.55
CA LYS A 240 23.99 32.29 -5.12
C LYS A 240 22.84 33.29 -4.99
N LYS A 241 21.73 33.08 -5.71
CA LYS A 241 20.58 34.00 -5.76
C LYS A 241 19.31 33.44 -5.13
N LEU A 242 19.34 32.23 -4.58
CA LEU A 242 18.15 31.58 -4.03
C LEU A 242 18.47 30.88 -2.71
N THR A 243 18.33 31.65 -1.63
CA THR A 243 18.48 31.19 -0.25
C THR A 243 17.32 31.76 0.56
N PHE A 244 16.51 30.90 1.17
CA PHE A 244 15.34 31.32 1.94
C PHE A 244 14.94 30.29 2.99
N VAL A 245 14.06 30.69 3.91
CA VAL A 245 13.54 29.84 4.99
C VAL A 245 12.56 28.81 4.42
N HIS A 246 12.77 27.54 4.72
CA HIS A 246 11.90 26.46 4.30
C HIS A 246 10.76 26.27 5.31
N SER A 247 9.76 27.15 5.23
CA SER A 247 8.49 26.98 5.93
C SER A 247 7.37 26.66 4.93
N PRO A 248 6.29 25.96 5.33
CA PRO A 248 5.19 25.63 4.42
C PRO A 248 4.59 26.84 3.70
N GLU A 249 4.58 28.01 4.35
CA GLU A 249 4.02 29.26 3.82
C GLU A 249 4.88 29.87 2.71
N ALA A 250 6.18 29.52 2.65
CA ALA A 250 7.11 29.98 1.62
C ALA A 250 6.90 29.27 0.27
N PHE A 251 6.11 28.19 0.24
CA PHE A 251 5.83 27.40 -0.96
C PHE A 251 4.39 27.55 -1.44
N ASP A 252 4.15 27.31 -2.73
CA ASP A 252 2.79 27.12 -3.21
C ASP A 252 2.16 25.83 -2.65
N GLU A 253 0.83 25.72 -2.77
CA GLU A 253 0.09 24.62 -2.13
C GLU A 253 0.52 23.24 -2.65
N THR A 254 0.76 23.11 -3.96
CA THR A 254 1.20 21.85 -4.57
C THR A 254 2.61 21.48 -4.10
N SER A 255 3.52 22.45 -4.06
CA SER A 255 4.92 22.28 -3.66
C SER A 255 5.05 21.93 -2.18
N ALA A 256 4.22 22.52 -1.31
CA ALA A 256 4.16 22.13 0.09
C ALA A 256 3.71 20.67 0.28
N LYS A 257 2.73 20.21 -0.52
CA LYS A 257 2.30 18.79 -0.52
C LYS A 257 3.38 17.86 -1.08
N LEU A 258 4.11 18.29 -2.12
CA LEU A 258 5.27 17.55 -2.63
C LEU A 258 6.39 17.46 -1.58
N LEU A 259 6.70 18.53 -0.86
CA LEU A 259 7.70 18.50 0.22
C LEU A 259 7.33 17.55 1.35
N ASN A 260 6.04 17.46 1.72
CA ASN A 260 5.60 16.49 2.72
C ASN A 260 5.85 15.05 2.24
N LEU A 261 5.65 14.76 0.94
CA LEU A 261 6.01 13.46 0.35
C LEU A 261 7.53 13.24 0.41
N VAL A 262 8.33 14.25 0.03
CA VAL A 262 9.79 14.18 0.06
C VAL A 262 10.27 13.82 1.46
N VAL A 263 9.87 14.59 2.48
CA VAL A 263 10.24 14.35 3.89
C VAL A 263 9.88 12.95 4.35
N THR A 264 8.65 12.50 4.06
CA THR A 264 8.18 11.16 4.46
C THR A 264 9.01 10.07 3.78
N THR A 265 9.38 10.28 2.52
CA THR A 265 10.16 9.32 1.73
C THR A 265 11.61 9.26 2.19
N VAL A 266 12.24 10.42 2.45
CA VAL A 266 13.61 10.53 2.99
C VAL A 266 13.70 9.82 4.34
N ALA A 267 12.79 10.12 5.27
CA ALA A 267 12.76 9.46 6.58
C ALA A 267 12.61 7.92 6.47
N TYR A 268 11.76 7.45 5.56
CA TYR A 268 11.62 6.01 5.32
C TYR A 268 12.89 5.37 4.74
N LEU A 269 13.57 6.04 3.81
CA LEU A 269 14.85 5.56 3.26
C LEU A 269 15.95 5.58 4.32
N ASP A 270 15.99 6.58 5.20
CA ASP A 270 16.91 6.66 6.33
C ASP A 270 16.69 5.52 7.35
N ASP A 271 15.44 5.18 7.65
CA ASP A 271 15.11 4.04 8.53
C ASP A 271 15.59 2.69 7.94
N ILE A 272 15.47 2.51 6.62
CA ILE A 272 15.98 1.30 5.95
C ILE A 272 17.51 1.23 6.02
N THR A 273 18.17 2.36 5.73
CA THR A 273 19.63 2.43 5.60
C THR A 273 20.36 2.43 6.95
N SER A 274 19.72 2.94 8.01
CA SER A 274 20.26 2.95 9.38
C SER A 274 20.24 1.57 10.06
N SER A 275 19.56 0.58 9.49
CA SER A 275 19.59 -0.80 9.98
C SER A 275 21.00 -1.45 9.78
N ARG A 276 21.57 -2.03 10.86
CA ARG A 276 22.96 -2.53 10.92
C ARG A 276 23.37 -3.55 9.85
N SER A 277 22.40 -4.26 9.27
CA SER A 277 22.62 -5.25 8.21
C SER A 277 22.60 -4.64 6.81
N ALA A 278 21.90 -3.52 6.61
CA ALA A 278 21.87 -2.78 5.35
C ALA A 278 23.12 -1.89 5.20
N SER A 279 23.62 -1.30 6.29
CA SER A 279 24.70 -0.30 6.23
C SER A 279 25.99 -0.77 5.52
N TYR A 280 26.29 -2.07 5.55
CA TYR A 280 27.52 -2.62 4.93
C TYR A 280 27.42 -2.77 3.40
N ASP A 281 26.23 -3.12 2.88
CA ASP A 281 25.98 -3.21 1.43
C ASP A 281 25.62 -1.84 0.83
N PHE A 282 25.01 -0.95 1.62
CA PHE A 282 24.59 0.39 1.21
C PHE A 282 25.75 1.40 1.14
N ALA A 283 26.66 1.41 2.13
CA ALA A 283 27.84 2.28 2.10
C ALA A 283 28.80 1.97 0.93
N ARG A 284 28.72 0.75 0.38
CA ARG A 284 29.55 0.28 -0.73
C ARG A 284 28.97 0.60 -2.11
N SER A 285 27.68 0.95 -2.21
CA SER A 285 26.92 0.95 -3.46
C SER A 285 26.38 2.31 -3.92
N GLY A 286 26.45 3.38 -3.09
CA GLY A 286 26.04 4.72 -3.51
C GLY A 286 24.53 4.84 -3.79
N PHE A 287 23.72 4.28 -2.89
CA PHE A 287 22.28 3.98 -3.08
C PHE A 287 21.35 5.21 -3.18
N VAL A 288 21.82 6.41 -2.89
CA VAL A 288 21.06 7.65 -3.09
C VAL A 288 21.99 8.61 -3.81
N ALA A 289 21.73 8.84 -5.09
CA ALA A 289 22.29 10.03 -5.71
C ALA A 289 21.61 11.22 -5.03
N GLU A 290 22.35 12.11 -4.37
CA GLU A 290 21.83 13.25 -3.57
C GLU A 290 20.73 14.07 -4.29
N ARG A 291 20.70 14.01 -5.62
CA ARG A 291 19.75 14.70 -6.51
C ARG A 291 18.51 13.90 -6.93
N GLN A 292 18.41 12.61 -6.61
CA GLN A 292 17.33 11.72 -7.04
C GLN A 292 16.63 11.12 -5.82
N LEU A 293 15.31 11.23 -5.76
CA LEU A 293 14.48 10.62 -4.72
C LEU A 293 13.77 9.38 -5.29
N PRO A 294 14.23 8.14 -4.99
CA PRO A 294 13.56 6.92 -5.43
C PRO A 294 12.13 6.85 -4.91
N LEU A 295 11.18 6.48 -5.77
CA LEU A 295 9.77 6.40 -5.44
C LEU A 295 9.19 5.01 -5.66
N SER A 296 8.17 4.69 -4.85
CA SER A 296 7.24 3.60 -5.12
C SER A 296 6.20 4.00 -6.17
N GLU A 297 5.54 3.03 -6.81
CA GLU A 297 4.40 3.33 -7.70
C GLU A 297 3.27 4.08 -6.98
N HIS A 298 3.04 3.78 -5.69
CA HIS A 298 2.10 4.51 -4.84
C HIS A 298 2.41 6.01 -4.79
N SER A 299 3.68 6.35 -4.53
CA SER A 299 4.13 7.74 -4.49
C SER A 299 4.03 8.42 -5.87
N ILE A 300 4.26 7.70 -6.97
CA ILE A 300 4.11 8.24 -8.33
C ILE A 300 2.64 8.57 -8.62
N VAL A 301 1.72 7.68 -8.31
CA VAL A 301 0.28 7.93 -8.46
C VAL A 301 -0.16 9.14 -7.64
N TYR A 302 0.32 9.26 -6.40
CA TYR A 302 0.07 10.43 -5.56
C TYR A 302 0.60 11.75 -6.17
N VAL A 303 1.82 11.74 -6.73
CA VAL A 303 2.41 12.92 -7.41
C VAL A 303 1.59 13.30 -8.63
N LEU A 304 1.17 12.33 -9.44
CA LEU A 304 0.32 12.60 -10.61
C LEU A 304 -1.07 13.09 -10.19
N ASP A 305 -1.62 12.63 -9.07
CA ASP A 305 -2.87 13.17 -8.51
C ASP A 305 -2.72 14.64 -8.06
N LEU A 306 -1.58 15.01 -7.46
CA LEU A 306 -1.29 16.40 -7.07
C LEU A 306 -1.12 17.33 -8.27
N LEU A 307 -0.65 16.81 -9.40
CA LEU A 307 -0.33 17.58 -10.60
C LEU A 307 -1.45 17.57 -11.65
N ARG A 308 -2.66 17.06 -11.35
CA ARG A 308 -3.78 17.08 -12.31
C ARG A 308 -4.05 18.49 -12.83
N GLY A 309 -4.13 18.62 -14.15
CA GLY A 309 -4.27 19.91 -14.84
C GLY A 309 -2.96 20.68 -15.03
N GLN A 310 -1.83 20.13 -14.60
CA GLN A 310 -0.49 20.69 -14.77
C GLN A 310 0.38 19.79 -15.66
N THR A 311 1.63 20.18 -15.86
CA THR A 311 2.63 19.40 -16.62
C THR A 311 3.71 18.87 -15.70
N ILE A 312 4.19 17.66 -15.98
CA ILE A 312 5.34 17.06 -15.31
C ILE A 312 6.43 16.75 -16.35
N SER A 313 7.69 17.00 -16.01
CA SER A 313 8.82 16.54 -16.83
C SER A 313 8.96 15.03 -16.69
N PHE A 314 9.05 14.31 -17.81
CA PHE A 314 9.11 12.85 -17.84
C PHE A 314 10.26 12.38 -18.72
N GLU A 315 11.12 11.54 -18.18
CA GLU A 315 12.17 10.83 -18.93
C GLU A 315 11.78 9.34 -19.09
N PRO A 316 11.51 8.86 -20.32
CA PRO A 316 11.22 7.44 -20.55
C PRO A 316 12.41 6.54 -20.22
N ALA A 317 12.15 5.33 -19.73
CA ALA A 317 13.20 4.38 -19.34
C ALA A 317 14.24 4.06 -20.42
N TRP A 318 13.83 4.08 -21.70
CA TRP A 318 14.70 3.77 -22.83
C TRP A 318 15.68 4.90 -23.20
N SER A 319 15.51 6.12 -22.69
CA SER A 319 16.45 7.22 -23.02
C SER A 319 17.74 7.15 -22.21
N ARG A 320 17.76 6.43 -21.08
CA ARG A 320 18.96 6.22 -20.26
C ARG A 320 19.85 5.13 -20.87
N GLY A 321 20.96 5.53 -21.50
CA GLY A 321 21.90 4.63 -22.19
C GLY A 321 22.19 5.03 -23.65
N MET A 322 21.35 5.90 -24.22
CA MET A 322 21.64 6.60 -25.48
C MET A 322 22.48 7.85 -25.20
N THR A 323 23.27 8.33 -26.16
CA THR A 323 24.05 9.58 -26.02
C THR A 323 23.20 10.85 -25.86
N THR A 324 21.86 10.74 -25.95
CA THR A 324 20.91 11.84 -25.77
C THR A 324 19.79 11.44 -24.81
N HIS A 325 19.85 11.93 -23.57
CA HIS A 325 18.70 11.93 -22.66
C HIS A 325 17.60 12.84 -23.23
N ARG A 326 16.37 12.33 -23.32
CA ARG A 326 15.22 13.11 -23.81
C ARG A 326 14.17 13.19 -22.73
N THR A 327 13.89 14.41 -22.29
CA THR A 327 12.78 14.73 -21.38
C THR A 327 11.61 15.26 -22.20
N TYR A 328 10.40 14.95 -21.75
CA TYR A 328 9.15 15.41 -22.34
C TYR A 328 8.30 16.10 -21.28
N ASP A 329 7.65 17.19 -21.67
CA ASP A 329 6.63 17.83 -20.83
C ASP A 329 5.30 17.10 -21.02
N VAL A 330 4.93 16.30 -20.02
CA VAL A 330 3.75 15.44 -20.04
C VAL A 330 2.59 16.16 -19.35
N ALA A 331 1.48 16.34 -20.06
CA ALA A 331 0.27 16.93 -19.51
C ALA A 331 -0.47 15.92 -18.64
N VAL A 332 -0.66 16.23 -17.36
CA VAL A 332 -1.45 15.40 -16.44
C VAL A 332 -2.91 15.79 -16.60
N GLU A 333 -3.71 14.90 -17.20
CA GLU A 333 -5.09 15.21 -17.56
C GLU A 333 -5.95 15.47 -16.31
N LEU A 334 -6.83 16.48 -16.40
CA LEU A 334 -7.91 16.65 -15.43
C LEU A 334 -8.83 15.44 -15.56
N SER A 335 -9.28 14.88 -14.43
CA SER A 335 -10.31 13.85 -14.46
C SER A 335 -11.54 14.38 -15.18
N PRO A 336 -12.18 13.60 -16.07
CA PRO A 336 -13.40 14.04 -16.73
C PRO A 336 -14.49 14.24 -15.66
N GLN A 337 -14.68 15.48 -15.23
CA GLN A 337 -15.85 15.89 -14.46
C GLN A 337 -16.89 16.37 -15.47
N GLY A 338 -17.89 15.52 -15.75
CA GLY A 338 -19.13 15.95 -16.39
C GLY A 338 -19.28 15.67 -17.89
N GLU A 339 -18.86 14.50 -18.38
CA GLU A 339 -19.38 13.97 -19.64
C GLU A 339 -20.28 12.77 -19.32
N ASP A 340 -21.49 12.78 -19.90
CA ASP A 340 -22.60 11.85 -19.66
C ASP A 340 -22.16 10.44 -19.22
N GLU A 341 -22.72 9.95 -18.11
CA GLU A 341 -22.55 8.58 -17.58
C GLU A 341 -22.84 7.48 -18.63
N ALA A 342 -23.42 7.82 -19.79
CA ALA A 342 -23.66 6.93 -20.91
C ALA A 342 -22.50 6.83 -21.93
N SER A 343 -21.56 7.78 -21.97
CA SER A 343 -20.39 7.76 -22.87
C SER A 343 -19.05 7.50 -22.15
N ALA A 344 -19.07 7.43 -20.81
CA ALA A 344 -17.91 7.19 -19.95
C ALA A 344 -17.42 5.72 -19.88
N LYS A 345 -17.85 4.86 -20.80
CA LYS A 345 -17.66 3.40 -20.69
C LYS A 345 -16.47 2.78 -21.44
N ARG A 346 -15.57 3.56 -22.04
CA ARG A 346 -14.33 3.00 -22.58
C ARG A 346 -13.13 3.91 -22.30
N PRO A 347 -12.19 3.51 -21.43
CA PRO A 347 -10.87 4.14 -21.39
C PRO A 347 -10.20 3.99 -22.77
N PRO A 348 -9.27 4.90 -23.15
CA PRO A 348 -8.57 4.80 -24.43
C PRO A 348 -7.88 3.45 -24.48
N LEU A 349 -8.36 2.62 -25.39
CA LEU A 349 -7.89 1.27 -25.55
C LEU A 349 -6.40 1.33 -25.95
N LEU A 350 -5.53 0.85 -25.06
CA LEU A 350 -4.13 0.63 -25.41
C LEU A 350 -4.11 -0.23 -26.67
N ALA A 351 -3.32 0.13 -27.68
CA ALA A 351 -3.22 -0.74 -28.86
C ALA A 351 -2.50 -2.03 -28.46
N ALA A 352 -3.16 -3.18 -28.63
CA ALA A 352 -2.57 -4.48 -28.34
C ALA A 352 -2.71 -5.40 -29.55
N LYS A 353 -1.67 -6.16 -29.87
CA LYS A 353 -1.71 -7.11 -30.97
C LYS A 353 -1.07 -8.43 -30.57
N ILE A 354 -1.80 -9.51 -30.75
CA ILE A 354 -1.27 -10.86 -30.65
C ILE A 354 -1.05 -11.39 -32.07
N ALA A 355 0.16 -11.88 -32.35
CA ALA A 355 0.50 -12.48 -33.63
C ALA A 355 0.99 -13.92 -33.43
N PRO A 356 0.65 -14.86 -34.32
CA PRO A 356 1.22 -16.22 -34.28
C PRO A 356 2.74 -16.18 -34.43
N ALA A 357 3.42 -17.04 -33.67
CA ALA A 357 4.85 -17.30 -33.72
C ALA A 357 5.12 -18.80 -33.99
N ALA A 358 6.40 -19.19 -34.09
CA ALA A 358 6.77 -20.55 -34.51
C ALA A 358 6.34 -21.62 -33.48
N GLY A 359 5.94 -22.80 -33.95
CA GLY A 359 5.64 -23.94 -33.07
C GLY A 359 4.36 -23.80 -32.24
N GLY A 360 3.37 -23.03 -32.71
CA GLY A 360 2.08 -22.85 -32.00
C GLY A 360 2.12 -21.82 -30.87
N SER A 361 3.22 -21.05 -30.78
CA SER A 361 3.38 -19.94 -29.84
C SER A 361 2.79 -18.64 -30.39
N TYR A 362 2.75 -17.60 -29.55
CA TYR A 362 2.25 -16.28 -29.93
C TYR A 362 3.12 -15.16 -29.35
N ASP A 363 3.09 -13.99 -29.99
CA ASP A 363 3.77 -12.78 -29.50
C ASP A 363 2.74 -11.67 -29.22
N LEU A 364 2.72 -11.18 -27.99
CA LEU A 364 1.94 -10.01 -27.57
C LEU A 364 2.76 -8.73 -27.76
N ARG A 365 2.21 -7.77 -28.50
CA ARG A 365 2.78 -6.43 -28.71
C ARG A 365 1.91 -5.38 -28.04
N LEU A 366 2.54 -4.58 -27.21
CA LEU A 366 1.97 -3.41 -26.54
C LEU A 366 2.70 -2.13 -26.99
N PRO A 367 2.17 -0.93 -26.68
CA PRO A 367 2.81 0.32 -27.07
C PRO A 367 4.15 0.52 -26.33
N ALA A 368 5.23 0.71 -27.08
CA ALA A 368 6.61 0.76 -26.58
C ALA A 368 6.99 2.00 -25.75
N ASP A 369 6.11 3.01 -25.72
CA ASP A 369 6.33 4.32 -25.07
C ASP A 369 5.25 4.64 -24.03
N MET A 370 4.56 3.61 -23.55
CA MET A 370 3.52 3.72 -22.55
C MET A 370 3.99 3.10 -21.23
N TYR A 371 3.61 3.70 -20.12
CA TYR A 371 3.89 3.22 -18.79
C TYR A 371 2.61 3.17 -17.97
N CYS A 372 2.49 2.19 -17.08
CA CYS A 372 1.36 2.09 -16.16
C CYS A 372 1.88 2.10 -14.73
N PHE A 373 1.41 3.05 -13.94
CA PHE A 373 1.71 3.17 -12.51
C PHE A 373 0.44 2.88 -11.72
N ALA A 374 0.50 1.93 -10.78
CA ALA A 374 -0.67 1.45 -10.05
C ALA A 374 -0.53 1.61 -8.54
N SER A 375 -1.65 1.89 -7.88
CA SER A 375 -1.74 2.09 -6.44
C SER A 375 -3.14 1.79 -5.94
N GLY A 376 -3.39 0.56 -5.48
CA GLY A 376 -4.70 0.16 -4.96
C GLY A 376 -5.79 0.28 -6.03
N ASP A 377 -6.72 1.21 -5.84
CA ASP A 377 -7.84 1.49 -6.75
C ASP A 377 -7.56 2.61 -7.77
N ALA A 378 -6.32 3.11 -7.82
CA ALA A 378 -5.91 4.16 -8.74
C ALA A 378 -4.77 3.69 -9.64
N ALA A 379 -4.85 4.01 -10.93
CA ALA A 379 -3.75 3.82 -11.86
C ALA A 379 -3.65 4.98 -12.87
N TYR A 380 -2.44 5.16 -13.41
CA TYR A 380 -2.14 6.14 -14.44
C TYR A 380 -1.46 5.47 -15.63
N LEU A 381 -1.96 5.77 -16.83
CA LEU A 381 -1.28 5.49 -18.10
C LEU A 381 -0.51 6.74 -18.53
N VAL A 382 0.79 6.60 -18.73
CA VAL A 382 1.71 7.72 -19.01
C VAL A 382 2.48 7.45 -20.29
N ASP A 383 2.37 8.35 -21.26
CA ASP A 383 3.20 8.39 -22.45
C ASP A 383 4.04 9.67 -22.52
N THR A 384 4.69 9.92 -23.65
CA THR A 384 5.53 11.12 -23.87
C THR A 384 4.75 12.44 -23.99
N ARG A 385 3.42 12.41 -23.92
CA ARG A 385 2.55 13.59 -24.10
C ARG A 385 1.58 13.77 -22.93
N ARG A 386 1.02 12.69 -22.39
CA ARG A 386 -0.06 12.74 -21.42
C ARG A 386 0.07 11.68 -20.32
N ALA A 387 -0.35 12.06 -19.13
CA ALA A 387 -0.61 11.17 -18.01
C ALA A 387 -2.11 11.15 -17.73
N ARG A 388 -2.76 10.02 -18.00
CA ARG A 388 -4.21 9.84 -17.85
C ARG A 388 -4.50 8.92 -16.67
N ARG A 389 -5.36 9.38 -15.77
CA ARG A 389 -5.89 8.54 -14.70
C ARG A 389 -6.94 7.58 -15.26
N THR A 390 -6.90 6.31 -14.85
CA THR A 390 -7.86 5.29 -15.23
C THR A 390 -9.03 5.22 -14.25
N ASP A 391 -10.06 4.43 -14.58
CA ASP A 391 -11.08 4.04 -13.62
C ASP A 391 -10.55 2.97 -12.63
N ALA A 392 -11.34 2.71 -11.58
CA ALA A 392 -10.98 1.76 -10.52
C ALA A 392 -10.99 0.30 -11.00
N ALA A 393 -11.82 -0.04 -12.00
CA ALA A 393 -11.89 -1.39 -12.53
C ALA A 393 -10.61 -1.75 -13.30
N PHE A 394 -10.09 -0.83 -14.12
CA PHE A 394 -8.79 -0.95 -14.76
C PHE A 394 -7.68 -1.07 -13.71
N ALA A 395 -7.68 -0.22 -12.68
CA ALA A 395 -6.64 -0.21 -11.66
C ALA A 395 -6.55 -1.54 -10.89
N GLN A 396 -7.70 -2.15 -10.59
CA GLN A 396 -7.77 -3.41 -9.85
C GLN A 396 -7.50 -4.64 -10.72
N HIS A 397 -8.01 -4.67 -11.95
CA HIS A 397 -7.99 -5.89 -12.77
C HIS A 397 -6.91 -5.89 -13.84
N ALA A 398 -6.59 -4.74 -14.46
CA ALA A 398 -5.69 -4.67 -15.61
C ALA A 398 -4.28 -4.16 -15.27
N ALA A 399 -4.19 -3.17 -14.38
CA ALA A 399 -2.92 -2.52 -14.05
C ALA A 399 -1.84 -3.48 -13.49
N PRO A 400 -2.14 -4.47 -12.62
CA PRO A 400 -1.13 -5.40 -12.10
C PRO A 400 -0.44 -6.24 -13.19
N PHE A 401 -1.16 -6.53 -14.27
CA PHE A 401 -0.64 -7.24 -15.44
C PHE A 401 0.08 -6.29 -16.40
N LEU A 402 -0.57 -5.17 -16.76
CA LEU A 402 -0.07 -4.25 -17.77
C LEU A 402 1.14 -3.43 -17.31
N SER A 403 1.26 -3.06 -16.03
CA SER A 403 2.43 -2.32 -15.52
C SER A 403 3.74 -3.08 -15.68
N ARG A 404 3.68 -4.41 -15.70
CA ARG A 404 4.85 -5.28 -15.92
C ARG A 404 5.24 -5.40 -17.40
N LEU A 405 4.29 -5.24 -18.31
CA LEU A 405 4.50 -5.46 -19.75
C LEU A 405 4.68 -4.17 -20.56
N LEU A 406 4.05 -3.07 -20.17
CA LEU A 406 4.15 -1.78 -20.86
C LEU A 406 5.59 -1.19 -20.91
N PRO A 407 6.54 -1.53 -20.01
CA PRO A 407 7.95 -1.19 -20.20
C PRO A 407 8.65 -1.94 -21.35
N CYS A 408 8.06 -3.02 -21.86
CA CYS A 408 8.70 -3.91 -22.84
C CYS A 408 8.57 -3.37 -24.27
N ARG A 409 9.71 -3.11 -24.91
CA ARG A 409 9.78 -2.74 -26.32
C ARG A 409 9.85 -3.94 -27.26
N THR A 410 10.27 -5.08 -26.74
CA THR A 410 10.22 -6.36 -27.45
C THR A 410 8.85 -7.00 -27.27
N PRO A 411 8.32 -7.72 -28.28
CA PRO A 411 7.11 -8.50 -28.10
C PRO A 411 7.27 -9.48 -26.92
N ALA A 412 6.24 -9.56 -26.07
CA ALA A 412 6.19 -10.54 -25.00
C ALA A 412 5.80 -11.89 -25.60
N HIS A 413 6.70 -12.86 -25.53
CA HIS A 413 6.50 -14.19 -26.10
C HIS A 413 5.64 -15.07 -25.19
N ILE A 414 4.69 -15.79 -25.79
CA ILE A 414 3.79 -16.75 -25.15
C ILE A 414 4.12 -18.12 -25.72
N ALA A 415 4.82 -18.93 -24.93
CA ALA A 415 5.18 -20.30 -25.31
C ALA A 415 3.92 -21.15 -25.55
N ALA A 416 4.01 -22.13 -26.47
CA ALA A 416 2.87 -22.98 -26.85
C ALA A 416 2.20 -23.67 -25.64
N GLU A 417 2.99 -24.09 -24.65
CA GLU A 417 2.52 -24.71 -23.41
C GLU A 417 1.78 -23.74 -22.47
N GLN A 418 2.01 -22.43 -22.62
CA GLN A 418 1.42 -21.36 -21.78
C GLN A 418 0.22 -20.66 -22.44
N VAL A 419 -0.10 -20.98 -23.70
CA VAL A 419 -1.20 -20.34 -24.44
C VAL A 419 -2.54 -20.53 -23.73
N GLY A 420 -2.78 -21.70 -23.14
CA GLY A 420 -4.01 -21.99 -22.41
C GLY A 420 -4.21 -21.10 -21.18
N GLU A 421 -3.18 -20.98 -20.33
CA GLU A 421 -3.21 -20.10 -19.16
C GLU A 421 -3.34 -18.62 -19.55
N PHE A 422 -2.60 -18.20 -20.58
CA PHE A 422 -2.71 -16.84 -21.12
C PHE A 422 -4.12 -16.52 -21.60
N CYS A 423 -4.77 -17.42 -22.35
CA CYS A 423 -6.13 -17.21 -22.86
C CYS A 423 -7.17 -17.10 -21.74
N ARG A 424 -6.94 -17.75 -20.60
CA ARG A 424 -7.83 -17.71 -19.43
C ARG A 424 -7.62 -16.45 -18.60
N MET A 425 -6.38 -16.12 -18.26
CA MET A 425 -6.10 -15.05 -17.30
C MET A 425 -5.89 -13.68 -17.94
N ALA A 426 -5.14 -13.62 -19.04
CA ALA A 426 -4.67 -12.35 -19.60
C ALA A 426 -5.50 -11.89 -20.80
N LEU A 427 -5.98 -12.80 -21.64
CA LEU A 427 -6.76 -12.45 -22.83
C LEU A 427 -8.05 -11.70 -22.52
N PRO A 428 -8.85 -12.04 -21.48
CA PRO A 428 -10.05 -11.27 -21.13
C PRO A 428 -9.69 -9.84 -20.69
N ILE A 429 -8.66 -9.69 -19.85
CA ILE A 429 -8.13 -8.37 -19.44
C ILE A 429 -7.74 -7.54 -20.66
N LEU A 430 -7.03 -8.13 -21.62
CA LEU A 430 -6.65 -7.44 -22.84
C LEU A 430 -7.89 -7.04 -23.66
N ARG A 431 -8.91 -7.89 -23.78
CA ARG A 431 -10.14 -7.57 -24.52
C ARG A 431 -10.94 -6.43 -23.90
N ASP A 432 -11.01 -6.40 -22.58
CA ASP A 432 -11.81 -5.40 -21.86
C ASP A 432 -11.16 -4.01 -21.89
N TYR A 433 -9.82 -3.96 -21.85
CA TYR A 433 -9.08 -2.71 -21.60
C TYR A 433 -8.13 -2.29 -22.73
N THR A 434 -8.05 -3.05 -23.83
CA THR A 434 -7.16 -2.76 -24.98
C THR A 434 -7.87 -2.92 -26.32
N ASP A 435 -7.33 -2.31 -27.38
CA ASP A 435 -7.86 -2.43 -28.75
C ASP A 435 -7.18 -3.63 -29.36
N LEU A 436 -7.61 -4.80 -28.89
CA LEU A 436 -6.91 -6.05 -29.10
C LEU A 436 -7.18 -6.60 -30.50
N THR A 437 -6.12 -6.70 -31.30
CA THR A 437 -6.12 -7.54 -32.50
C THR A 437 -5.55 -8.91 -32.14
N ALA A 438 -6.39 -9.95 -32.09
CA ALA A 438 -5.99 -11.32 -31.76
C ALA A 438 -6.50 -12.35 -32.79
N PRO A 439 -5.78 -13.48 -33.01
CA PRO A 439 -6.27 -14.57 -33.85
C PRO A 439 -7.49 -15.28 -33.23
N ALA A 440 -8.52 -15.56 -34.04
CA ALA A 440 -9.75 -16.24 -33.59
C ALA A 440 -9.51 -17.65 -33.02
N ALA A 441 -8.39 -18.29 -33.36
CA ALA A 441 -8.02 -19.58 -32.79
C ALA A 441 -7.85 -19.53 -31.26
N LEU A 442 -7.51 -18.36 -30.69
CA LEU A 442 -7.36 -18.20 -29.23
C LEU A 442 -8.69 -18.28 -28.48
N ASP A 443 -9.83 -18.01 -29.14
CA ASP A 443 -11.16 -18.13 -28.55
C ASP A 443 -11.53 -19.57 -28.21
N THR A 444 -10.95 -20.53 -28.92
CA THR A 444 -11.25 -21.96 -28.73
C THR A 444 -10.30 -22.67 -27.75
N VAL A 445 -9.25 -22.00 -27.28
CA VAL A 445 -8.20 -22.61 -26.44
C VAL A 445 -8.64 -22.73 -24.98
N ALA A 446 -9.40 -21.75 -24.48
CA ALA A 446 -9.87 -21.70 -23.11
C ALA A 446 -11.40 -21.51 -23.09
N PRO A 447 -12.19 -22.58 -23.30
CA PRO A 447 -13.64 -22.49 -23.17
C PRO A 447 -14.01 -22.08 -21.74
N GLU A 448 -15.08 -21.30 -21.59
CA GLU A 448 -15.59 -20.93 -20.27
C GLU A 448 -16.14 -22.16 -19.53
N PRO A 449 -15.94 -22.26 -18.20
CA PRO A 449 -16.52 -23.32 -17.42
C PRO A 449 -18.03 -23.16 -17.34
N SER A 450 -18.75 -24.28 -17.51
CA SER A 450 -20.16 -24.39 -17.16
C SER A 450 -20.34 -25.42 -16.06
N PHE A 451 -21.20 -25.13 -15.10
CA PHE A 451 -21.42 -25.97 -13.94
C PHE A 451 -22.83 -26.53 -13.93
N ALA A 452 -22.95 -27.83 -13.64
CA ALA A 452 -24.22 -28.51 -13.43
C ALA A 452 -24.20 -29.23 -12.07
N MET A 453 -25.22 -28.99 -11.25
CA MET A 453 -25.32 -29.50 -9.89
C MET A 453 -26.52 -30.43 -9.78
N ALA A 454 -26.26 -31.72 -9.63
CA ALA A 454 -27.30 -32.72 -9.43
C ALA A 454 -27.48 -32.98 -7.94
N ILE A 455 -28.63 -32.59 -7.40
CA ILE A 455 -28.96 -32.75 -5.98
C ILE A 455 -30.05 -33.82 -5.82
N GLY A 456 -29.69 -34.88 -5.11
CA GLY A 456 -30.51 -36.08 -4.94
C GLY A 456 -30.66 -36.51 -3.50
N VAL A 457 -31.49 -37.52 -3.28
CA VAL A 457 -31.54 -38.25 -2.01
C VAL A 457 -31.24 -39.71 -2.30
N ASP A 458 -30.17 -40.22 -1.72
CA ASP A 458 -29.71 -41.60 -1.85
C ASP A 458 -29.34 -42.17 -0.48
N ASP A 459 -29.82 -43.38 -0.16
CA ASP A 459 -29.60 -44.05 1.14
C ASP A 459 -29.87 -43.18 2.39
N GLY A 460 -30.81 -42.22 2.30
CA GLY A 460 -31.14 -41.31 3.40
C GLY A 460 -30.18 -40.14 3.58
N LEU A 461 -29.28 -39.92 2.62
CA LEU A 461 -28.41 -38.75 2.51
C LEU A 461 -28.91 -37.85 1.38
N VAL A 462 -28.92 -36.54 1.61
CA VAL A 462 -29.04 -35.55 0.55
C VAL A 462 -27.65 -35.37 -0.05
N THR A 463 -27.48 -35.68 -1.33
CA THR A 463 -26.18 -35.65 -2.01
C THR A 463 -26.16 -34.57 -3.09
N CYS A 464 -24.99 -33.99 -3.34
CA CYS A 464 -24.75 -33.05 -4.43
C CYS A 464 -23.54 -33.49 -5.26
N ILE A 465 -23.75 -33.68 -6.56
CA ILE A 465 -22.68 -33.94 -7.53
C ILE A 465 -22.55 -32.69 -8.40
N ILE A 466 -21.35 -32.11 -8.44
CA ILE A 466 -21.07 -30.91 -9.22
C ILE A 466 -20.20 -31.30 -10.41
N THR A 467 -20.74 -31.20 -11.61
CA THR A 467 -20.02 -31.45 -12.85
C THR A 467 -19.56 -30.13 -13.46
N VAL A 468 -18.26 -29.99 -13.72
CA VAL A 468 -17.69 -28.89 -14.51
C VAL A 468 -17.50 -29.34 -15.96
N THR A 469 -17.88 -28.49 -16.91
CA THR A 469 -17.76 -28.74 -18.35
C THR A 469 -17.02 -27.61 -19.05
N TYR A 470 -16.00 -27.98 -19.82
CA TYR A 470 -15.14 -27.13 -20.65
C TYR A 470 -15.22 -27.60 -22.10
N GLY A 471 -16.11 -26.99 -22.90
CA GLY A 471 -16.37 -27.46 -24.26
C GLY A 471 -16.86 -28.91 -24.27
N ASP A 472 -16.09 -29.81 -24.89
CA ASP A 472 -16.43 -31.24 -24.99
C ASP A 472 -15.95 -32.08 -23.79
N TRP A 473 -15.20 -31.49 -22.86
CA TRP A 473 -14.66 -32.17 -21.69
C TRP A 473 -15.50 -31.89 -20.45
N SER A 474 -15.81 -32.91 -19.65
CA SER A 474 -16.55 -32.75 -18.39
C SER A 474 -16.01 -33.68 -17.30
N ALA A 475 -16.03 -33.23 -16.04
CA ALA A 475 -15.65 -34.04 -14.88
C ALA A 475 -16.43 -33.64 -13.62
N ASP A 476 -16.52 -34.58 -12.67
CA ASP A 476 -16.98 -34.28 -11.31
C ASP A 476 -15.91 -33.48 -10.55
N LEU A 477 -16.29 -32.28 -10.10
CA LEU A 477 -15.44 -31.26 -9.51
C LEU A 477 -14.72 -31.73 -8.25
N PHE A 478 -15.38 -32.50 -7.38
CA PHE A 478 -14.78 -32.98 -6.12
C PHE A 478 -13.96 -34.26 -6.31
N SER A 479 -14.25 -35.02 -7.38
CA SER A 479 -13.42 -36.17 -7.79
C SER A 479 -12.09 -35.75 -8.41
N LEU A 480 -11.90 -34.46 -8.72
CA LEU A 480 -10.64 -33.98 -9.28
C LEU A 480 -9.47 -34.15 -8.30
N GLY A 481 -9.71 -34.21 -6.96
CA GLY A 481 -8.78 -34.14 -5.81
C GLY A 481 -8.24 -35.41 -5.15
N ALA A 482 -8.75 -36.60 -5.46
CA ALA A 482 -8.38 -37.83 -4.76
C ALA A 482 -6.96 -38.34 -5.12
N PRO A 483 -6.24 -39.08 -4.26
CA PRO A 483 -4.98 -39.73 -4.66
C PRO A 483 -5.21 -40.67 -5.87
N GLY A 484 -4.55 -40.39 -7.01
CA GLY A 484 -4.78 -41.08 -8.29
C GLY A 484 -5.83 -40.44 -9.22
N SER A 485 -6.43 -39.33 -8.79
CA SER A 485 -7.32 -38.48 -9.60
C SER A 485 -6.53 -37.61 -10.60
N PRO A 486 -7.20 -36.98 -11.58
CA PRO A 486 -6.59 -36.25 -12.70
C PRO A 486 -5.78 -34.98 -12.37
N PHE A 487 -5.37 -34.72 -11.11
CA PHE A 487 -4.50 -33.60 -10.70
C PHE A 487 -3.05 -33.66 -11.23
N GLU A 488 -2.78 -34.44 -12.29
CA GLU A 488 -1.63 -34.16 -13.15
C GLU A 488 -2.09 -33.17 -14.22
N GLU A 489 -1.90 -31.88 -13.95
CA GLU A 489 -2.21 -30.70 -14.80
C GLU A 489 -1.65 -30.76 -16.24
N GLN A 490 -1.02 -31.86 -16.66
CA GLN A 490 -0.26 -31.99 -17.90
C GLN A 490 -0.62 -33.24 -18.71
N ARG A 491 -1.82 -33.83 -18.53
CA ARG A 491 -2.28 -34.93 -19.39
C ARG A 491 -2.85 -34.41 -20.72
N PRO A 492 -2.45 -34.99 -21.88
CA PRO A 492 -3.04 -34.65 -23.17
C PRO A 492 -4.56 -34.82 -23.16
N GLY A 493 -5.31 -33.77 -23.52
CA GLY A 493 -6.77 -33.80 -23.66
C GLY A 493 -7.57 -33.23 -22.48
N VAL A 494 -6.93 -32.83 -21.38
CA VAL A 494 -7.59 -32.02 -20.33
C VAL A 494 -7.46 -30.54 -20.71
N PRO A 495 -8.57 -29.78 -20.79
CA PRO A 495 -8.49 -28.35 -21.09
C PRO A 495 -7.89 -27.57 -19.91
N PRO A 496 -7.35 -26.36 -20.15
CA PRO A 496 -6.89 -25.49 -19.07
C PRO A 496 -8.05 -25.14 -18.13
N ARG A 497 -7.95 -25.52 -16.85
CA ARG A 497 -9.01 -25.33 -15.84
C ARG A 497 -9.03 -23.90 -15.28
N ASP A 498 -10.22 -23.36 -15.06
CA ASP A 498 -10.45 -22.14 -14.28
C ASP A 498 -10.66 -22.48 -12.81
N GLU A 499 -9.54 -22.63 -12.10
CA GLU A 499 -9.54 -22.97 -10.68
C GLU A 499 -10.27 -21.93 -9.82
N VAL A 500 -10.24 -20.64 -10.18
CA VAL A 500 -10.91 -19.61 -9.38
C VAL A 500 -12.43 -19.78 -9.47
N ALA A 501 -12.95 -20.02 -10.67
CA ALA A 501 -14.37 -20.31 -10.86
C ALA A 501 -14.76 -21.64 -10.17
N GLU A 502 -13.93 -22.67 -10.31
CA GLU A 502 -14.11 -23.97 -9.67
C GLU A 502 -14.15 -23.85 -8.13
N PHE A 503 -13.17 -23.19 -7.52
CA PHE A 503 -13.12 -22.96 -6.07
C PHE A 503 -14.30 -22.14 -5.58
N ARG A 504 -14.74 -21.12 -6.34
CA ARG A 504 -15.94 -20.35 -5.98
C ARG A 504 -17.18 -21.22 -5.87
N VAL A 505 -17.34 -22.18 -6.79
CA VAL A 505 -18.45 -23.15 -6.74
C VAL A 505 -18.29 -24.10 -5.56
N MET A 506 -17.08 -24.61 -5.33
CA MET A 506 -16.78 -25.49 -4.20
C MET A 506 -17.07 -24.82 -2.85
N ASP A 507 -16.58 -23.59 -2.65
CA ASP A 507 -16.78 -22.80 -1.43
C ASP A 507 -18.26 -22.50 -1.20
N THR A 508 -19.00 -22.18 -2.26
CA THR A 508 -20.44 -21.92 -2.15
C THR A 508 -21.20 -23.19 -1.77
N ALA A 509 -20.84 -24.33 -2.37
CA ALA A 509 -21.48 -25.60 -2.05
C ALA A 509 -21.17 -26.09 -0.63
N ALA A 510 -19.96 -25.83 -0.12
CA ALA A 510 -19.53 -26.14 1.23
C ALA A 510 -20.30 -25.37 2.33
N LEU A 511 -21.04 -24.32 1.99
CA LEU A 511 -21.95 -23.63 2.92
C LEU A 511 -23.23 -24.43 3.21
N TYR A 512 -23.61 -25.36 2.32
CA TYR A 512 -24.90 -26.07 2.38
C TYR A 512 -24.77 -27.59 2.44
N PHE A 513 -23.56 -28.13 2.28
CA PHE A 513 -23.28 -29.57 2.31
C PHE A 513 -21.99 -29.86 3.08
N ASP A 514 -21.99 -30.97 3.83
CA ASP A 514 -20.78 -31.50 4.46
C ASP A 514 -20.02 -32.42 3.50
N PHE A 515 -18.72 -32.62 3.77
CA PHE A 515 -17.91 -33.57 3.02
C PHE A 515 -18.03 -34.98 3.62
N TYR A 516 -18.69 -35.90 2.92
CA TYR A 516 -18.94 -37.28 3.36
C TYR A 516 -18.43 -38.30 2.33
N LYS A 517 -17.52 -39.18 2.75
CA LYS A 517 -16.96 -40.29 1.93
C LYS A 517 -16.53 -39.90 0.50
N GLY A 518 -16.00 -38.69 0.31
CA GLY A 518 -15.49 -38.23 -0.98
C GLY A 518 -16.46 -37.42 -1.83
N GLY A 519 -17.64 -37.06 -1.31
CA GLY A 519 -18.60 -36.18 -1.98
C GLY A 519 -19.35 -35.28 -1.00
N LEU A 520 -20.15 -34.36 -1.55
CA LEU A 520 -20.99 -33.45 -0.77
C LEU A 520 -22.28 -34.15 -0.34
N ALA A 521 -22.50 -34.30 0.96
CA ALA A 521 -23.74 -34.85 1.48
C ALA A 521 -24.01 -34.45 2.94
N PHE A 522 -25.28 -34.47 3.33
CA PHE A 522 -25.73 -34.43 4.73
C PHE A 522 -26.90 -35.40 4.94
N GLU A 523 -27.25 -35.71 6.17
CA GLU A 523 -28.36 -36.62 6.47
C GLU A 523 -29.72 -35.99 6.13
N GLU A 524 -30.62 -36.69 5.44
CA GLU A 524 -31.98 -36.19 5.12
C GLU A 524 -32.82 -35.87 6.39
N ARG A 525 -32.39 -36.38 7.54
CA ARG A 525 -33.00 -36.10 8.86
C ARG A 525 -32.48 -34.83 9.51
N ASP A 526 -31.39 -34.25 8.98
CA ASP A 526 -30.92 -32.95 9.38
C ASP A 526 -31.81 -31.88 8.73
N ASP A 527 -32.89 -31.58 9.45
CA ASP A 527 -33.89 -30.64 8.99
C ASP A 527 -33.34 -29.19 8.89
N GLU A 528 -32.25 -28.85 9.60
CA GLU A 528 -31.61 -27.53 9.54
C GLU A 528 -30.86 -27.35 8.22
N SER A 529 -29.98 -28.30 7.89
CA SER A 529 -29.26 -28.31 6.62
C SER A 529 -30.23 -28.38 5.43
N LEU A 530 -31.28 -29.22 5.53
CA LEU A 530 -32.31 -29.31 4.50
C LEU A 530 -33.09 -28.00 4.33
N PHE A 531 -33.45 -27.34 5.42
CA PHE A 531 -34.13 -26.06 5.37
C PHE A 531 -33.26 -24.99 4.71
N CYS A 532 -32.02 -24.83 5.15
CA CYS A 532 -31.06 -23.87 4.59
C CYS A 532 -30.82 -24.08 3.09
N LEU A 533 -30.67 -25.34 2.68
CA LEU A 533 -30.54 -25.70 1.27
C LEU A 533 -31.76 -25.25 0.45
N LEU A 534 -32.97 -25.58 0.90
CA LEU A 534 -34.21 -25.29 0.15
C LEU A 534 -34.57 -23.79 0.13
N THR A 535 -34.17 -23.01 1.14
CA THR A 535 -34.48 -21.58 1.20
C THR A 535 -33.44 -20.68 0.56
N GLU A 536 -32.15 -20.98 0.74
CA GLU A 536 -31.04 -20.12 0.31
C GLU A 536 -30.10 -20.84 -0.65
N GLY A 537 -29.75 -22.10 -0.35
CA GLY A 537 -28.76 -22.87 -1.10
C GLY A 537 -29.11 -23.08 -2.57
N LEU A 538 -30.34 -23.46 -2.89
CA LEU A 538 -30.76 -23.67 -4.28
C LEU A 538 -30.65 -22.38 -5.12
N SER A 539 -30.98 -21.22 -4.53
CA SER A 539 -30.85 -19.94 -5.22
C SER A 539 -29.38 -19.60 -5.43
N ALA A 540 -28.55 -19.71 -4.39
CA ALA A 540 -27.12 -19.41 -4.46
C ALA A 540 -26.39 -20.30 -5.49
N LEU A 541 -26.73 -21.59 -5.54
CA LEU A 541 -26.17 -22.53 -6.51
C LEU A 541 -26.67 -22.25 -7.94
N SER A 542 -27.93 -21.85 -8.11
CA SER A 542 -28.48 -21.51 -9.43
C SER A 542 -27.88 -20.26 -10.06
N GLU A 543 -27.29 -19.36 -9.27
CA GLU A 543 -26.53 -18.21 -9.79
C GLU A 543 -25.19 -18.63 -10.41
N LEU A 544 -24.67 -19.81 -10.07
CA LEU A 544 -23.37 -20.30 -10.51
C LEU A 544 -23.47 -21.39 -11.59
N GLY A 545 -24.61 -22.07 -11.71
CA GLY A 545 -24.79 -23.16 -12.66
C GLY A 545 -26.21 -23.71 -12.73
N GLU A 546 -26.42 -24.72 -13.58
CA GLU A 546 -27.70 -25.40 -13.69
C GLU A 546 -27.92 -26.33 -12.50
N VAL A 547 -29.05 -26.19 -11.80
CA VAL A 547 -29.39 -27.02 -10.63
C VAL A 547 -30.50 -28.01 -11.00
N MET A 548 -30.21 -29.30 -10.84
CA MET A 548 -31.14 -30.40 -11.09
C MET A 548 -31.51 -31.09 -9.79
N LEU A 549 -32.79 -31.06 -9.43
CA LEU A 549 -33.32 -31.75 -8.25
C LEU A 549 -33.96 -33.09 -8.61
N SER A 550 -33.72 -34.10 -7.78
CA SER A 550 -34.47 -35.37 -7.80
C SER A 550 -35.97 -35.15 -7.51
N ASP A 551 -36.84 -36.03 -8.03
CA ASP A 551 -38.29 -35.96 -7.80
C ASP A 551 -38.65 -36.00 -6.31
N ARG A 552 -37.88 -36.73 -5.51
CA ARG A 552 -38.08 -36.82 -4.06
C ARG A 552 -37.87 -35.48 -3.36
N LEU A 553 -36.83 -34.73 -3.73
CA LEU A 553 -36.59 -33.39 -3.17
C LEU A 553 -37.58 -32.36 -3.70
N ARG A 554 -38.02 -32.47 -4.96
CA ARG A 554 -39.04 -31.58 -5.53
C ARG A 554 -40.39 -31.66 -4.81
N GLN A 555 -40.69 -32.80 -4.18
CA GLN A 555 -41.92 -32.99 -3.41
C GLN A 555 -41.87 -32.33 -2.04
N VAL A 556 -40.69 -32.03 -1.50
CA VAL A 556 -40.53 -31.33 -0.22
C VAL A 556 -40.65 -29.83 -0.47
N SER A 557 -41.68 -29.21 0.09
CA SER A 557 -41.91 -27.78 -0.05
C SER A 557 -41.68 -27.04 1.27
N VAL A 558 -41.03 -25.87 1.19
CA VAL A 558 -40.98 -24.93 2.30
C VAL A 558 -42.24 -24.08 2.25
N ARG A 559 -43.12 -24.26 3.23
CA ARG A 559 -44.39 -23.54 3.33
C ARG A 559 -44.23 -22.28 4.19
N PRO A 560 -44.96 -21.19 3.88
CA PRO A 560 -45.05 -20.05 4.77
C PRO A 560 -45.72 -20.45 6.09
N ALA A 561 -45.52 -19.64 7.12
CA ALA A 561 -46.13 -19.87 8.41
C ALA A 561 -47.68 -19.92 8.31
N PRO A 562 -48.33 -20.86 9.02
CA PRO A 562 -49.76 -21.08 8.93
C PRO A 562 -50.52 -19.94 9.62
N LYS A 563 -51.68 -19.58 9.08
CA LYS A 563 -52.59 -18.68 9.80
C LYS A 563 -53.34 -19.46 10.87
N LEU A 564 -53.04 -19.16 12.13
CA LEU A 564 -53.76 -19.71 13.27
C LEU A 564 -55.10 -19.00 13.45
N SER A 565 -56.11 -19.76 13.86
CA SER A 565 -57.46 -19.29 14.13
C SER A 565 -57.96 -19.91 15.44
N VAL A 566 -58.63 -19.11 16.25
CA VAL A 566 -59.18 -19.55 17.54
C VAL A 566 -60.69 -19.58 17.42
N ARG A 567 -61.30 -20.70 17.77
CA ARG A 567 -62.75 -20.85 17.89
C ARG A 567 -63.09 -20.91 19.37
N ALA A 568 -63.96 -20.02 19.82
CA ALA A 568 -64.46 -20.01 21.18
C ALA A 568 -65.99 -20.14 21.18
N THR A 569 -66.53 -21.15 21.86
CA THR A 569 -67.98 -21.36 22.00
C THR A 569 -68.39 -21.49 23.45
N VAL A 570 -69.50 -20.87 23.85
CA VAL A 570 -70.02 -20.98 25.21
C VAL A 570 -71.16 -21.98 25.24
N LYS A 571 -71.04 -23.04 26.05
CA LYS A 571 -72.09 -24.04 26.29
C LYS A 571 -72.21 -24.31 27.79
N SER A 572 -73.43 -24.23 28.32
CA SER A 572 -73.73 -24.59 29.72
C SER A 572 -72.80 -23.94 30.75
N ASN A 573 -72.52 -22.64 30.60
CA ASN A 573 -71.63 -21.84 31.48
C ASN A 573 -70.14 -22.23 31.43
N LEU A 574 -69.72 -23.02 30.44
CA LEU A 574 -68.34 -23.33 30.09
C LEU A 574 -67.96 -22.64 28.78
N LEU A 575 -66.72 -22.16 28.70
CA LEU A 575 -66.09 -21.62 27.51
C LEU A 575 -65.20 -22.71 26.90
N ASP A 576 -65.58 -23.20 25.73
CA ASP A 576 -64.80 -24.15 24.94
C ASP A 576 -63.90 -23.36 23.98
N VAL A 577 -62.58 -23.49 24.12
CA VAL A 577 -61.59 -22.85 23.25
C VAL A 577 -60.83 -23.91 22.46
N GLU A 578 -60.87 -23.79 21.13
CA GLU A 578 -60.16 -24.65 20.17
C GLU A 578 -59.23 -23.81 19.29
N LEU A 579 -58.00 -24.28 19.10
CA LEU A 579 -57.02 -23.69 18.19
C LEU A 579 -56.96 -24.52 16.89
N GLY A 580 -57.15 -23.86 15.76
CA GLY A 580 -57.02 -24.46 14.43
C GLY A 580 -56.08 -23.68 13.54
N ALA A 581 -55.57 -24.30 12.48
CA ALA A 581 -54.70 -23.66 11.51
C ALA A 581 -55.17 -23.93 10.07
N SER A 582 -55.07 -22.93 9.21
CA SER A 582 -55.42 -23.11 7.80
C SER A 582 -54.42 -24.04 7.11
N GLY A 583 -54.90 -25.17 6.57
CA GLY A 583 -54.09 -26.07 5.74
C GLY A 583 -53.13 -27.00 6.49
N LEU A 584 -53.31 -27.15 7.81
CA LEU A 584 -52.58 -28.12 8.65
C LEU A 584 -53.56 -29.09 9.33
N SER A 585 -53.15 -30.34 9.48
CA SER A 585 -53.86 -31.31 10.33
C SER A 585 -53.60 -31.01 11.81
N ALA A 586 -54.43 -31.54 12.72
CA ALA A 586 -54.21 -31.38 14.16
C ALA A 586 -52.85 -31.96 14.61
N ALA A 587 -52.43 -33.09 14.00
CA ALA A 587 -51.13 -33.70 14.27
C ALA A 587 -49.97 -32.79 13.81
N ASP A 588 -50.07 -32.21 12.62
CA ASP A 588 -49.05 -31.28 12.09
C ASP A 588 -49.00 -29.96 12.87
N LEU A 589 -50.15 -29.49 13.37
CA LEU A 589 -50.23 -28.31 14.23
C LEU A 589 -49.61 -28.58 15.61
N ALA A 590 -49.76 -29.79 16.15
CA ALA A 590 -49.07 -30.20 17.37
C ALA A 590 -47.54 -30.18 17.18
N VAL A 591 -47.05 -30.73 16.06
CA VAL A 591 -45.62 -30.70 15.70
C VAL A 591 -45.11 -29.25 15.59
N TYR A 592 -45.87 -28.38 14.91
CA TYR A 592 -45.54 -26.96 14.78
C TYR A 592 -45.41 -26.24 16.14
N LEU A 593 -46.35 -26.47 17.07
CA LEU A 593 -46.30 -25.88 18.41
C LEU A 593 -45.15 -26.45 19.26
N ASP A 594 -44.91 -27.76 19.20
CA ASP A 594 -43.83 -28.41 19.95
C ASP A 594 -42.44 -27.95 19.47
N SER A 595 -42.24 -27.80 18.16
CA SER A 595 -41.01 -27.23 17.59
C SER A 595 -40.75 -25.80 18.07
N TYR A 596 -41.80 -24.96 18.19
CA TYR A 596 -41.67 -23.62 18.78
C TYR A 596 -41.30 -23.66 20.26
N LYS A 597 -41.90 -24.57 21.05
CA LYS A 597 -41.55 -24.79 22.47
C LYS A 597 -40.07 -25.16 22.66
N ARG A 598 -39.48 -25.84 21.67
CA ARG A 598 -38.05 -26.19 21.62
C ARG A 598 -37.15 -25.08 21.07
N HIS A 599 -37.69 -23.87 20.85
CA HIS A 599 -36.97 -22.71 20.29
C HIS A 599 -36.39 -22.95 18.89
N GLN A 600 -37.01 -23.83 18.09
CA GLN A 600 -36.62 -24.01 16.69
C GLN A 600 -37.14 -22.83 15.85
N THR A 601 -36.56 -22.64 14.66
CA THR A 601 -36.97 -21.61 13.68
C THR A 601 -37.90 -22.15 12.59
N PHE A 602 -37.97 -23.47 12.44
CA PHE A 602 -38.83 -24.19 11.51
C PHE A 602 -39.28 -25.53 12.12
N ALA A 603 -40.24 -26.20 11.48
CA ALA A 603 -40.75 -27.52 11.86
C ALA A 603 -41.01 -28.39 10.63
N ARG A 604 -40.63 -29.67 10.68
CA ARG A 604 -40.95 -30.66 9.63
C ARG A 604 -42.27 -31.35 9.94
N LEU A 605 -43.22 -31.28 9.01
CA LEU A 605 -44.55 -31.86 9.13
C LEU A 605 -44.53 -33.37 8.85
N THR A 606 -45.63 -34.04 9.19
CA THR A 606 -45.85 -35.47 8.88
C THR A 606 -45.89 -35.72 7.37
N SER A 607 -46.24 -34.71 6.56
CA SER A 607 -46.17 -34.77 5.10
C SER A 607 -44.74 -34.74 4.54
N GLY A 608 -43.75 -34.39 5.36
CA GLY A 608 -42.38 -34.14 4.95
C GLY A 608 -42.10 -32.68 4.55
N ASP A 609 -43.13 -31.83 4.46
CA ASP A 609 -42.97 -30.39 4.20
C ASP A 609 -42.35 -29.67 5.41
N ILE A 610 -41.64 -28.57 5.15
CA ILE A 610 -41.03 -27.74 6.19
C ILE A 610 -41.80 -26.43 6.33
N VAL A 611 -42.16 -26.06 7.56
CA VAL A 611 -42.92 -24.85 7.87
C VAL A 611 -42.06 -23.91 8.73
N ARG A 612 -42.02 -22.63 8.37
CA ARG A 612 -41.35 -21.61 9.19
C ARG A 612 -42.18 -21.28 10.44
N LEU A 613 -41.51 -21.18 11.58
CA LEU A 613 -42.11 -20.73 12.83
C LEU A 613 -42.12 -19.19 12.88
N ASP A 614 -43.21 -18.59 13.33
CA ASP A 614 -43.42 -17.15 13.30
C ASP A 614 -44.14 -16.62 14.56
N GLU A 615 -44.60 -15.36 14.50
CA GLU A 615 -45.39 -14.74 15.58
C GLU A 615 -46.73 -15.47 15.86
N GLY A 616 -47.24 -16.26 14.92
CA GLY A 616 -48.44 -17.07 15.10
C GLY A 616 -48.27 -18.09 16.22
N ALA A 617 -47.18 -18.86 16.20
CA ALA A 617 -46.84 -19.78 17.28
C ALA A 617 -46.73 -19.04 18.63
N ARG A 618 -46.05 -17.89 18.65
CA ARG A 618 -45.93 -17.03 19.84
C ARG A 618 -47.29 -16.61 20.39
N ALA A 619 -48.21 -16.22 19.52
CA ALA A 619 -49.56 -15.82 19.90
C ALA A 619 -50.37 -16.99 20.49
N ALA A 620 -50.21 -18.20 19.94
CA ALA A 620 -50.83 -19.41 20.49
C ALA A 620 -50.32 -19.74 21.90
N PHE A 621 -49.01 -19.65 22.14
CA PHE A 621 -48.43 -19.83 23.48
C PHE A 621 -48.85 -18.73 24.47
N GLY A 622 -48.96 -17.48 24.02
CA GLY A 622 -49.49 -16.39 24.85
C GLY A 622 -50.94 -16.62 25.26
N LEU A 623 -51.78 -17.09 24.33
CA LEU A 623 -53.17 -17.48 24.62
C LEU A 623 -53.24 -18.64 25.62
N ALA A 624 -52.42 -19.67 25.44
CA ALA A 624 -52.36 -20.82 26.35
C ALA A 624 -51.93 -20.42 27.76
N GLU A 625 -50.94 -19.53 27.88
CA GLU A 625 -50.47 -18.98 29.17
C GLU A 625 -51.56 -18.15 29.87
N ASP A 626 -52.29 -17.33 29.13
CA ASP A 626 -53.42 -16.54 29.65
C ASP A 626 -54.58 -17.43 30.14
N LEU A 627 -54.77 -18.59 29.50
CA LEU A 627 -55.79 -19.59 29.86
C LEU A 627 -55.30 -20.60 30.91
N GLY A 628 -54.00 -20.63 31.21
CA GLY A 628 -53.39 -21.54 32.18
C GLY A 628 -53.34 -23.01 31.73
N VAL A 629 -53.27 -23.26 30.42
CA VAL A 629 -53.23 -24.59 29.80
C VAL A 629 -52.00 -24.75 28.90
N ASP A 630 -51.63 -25.98 28.52
CA ASP A 630 -50.58 -26.17 27.51
C ASP A 630 -51.15 -25.84 26.12
N ALA A 631 -50.33 -25.24 25.24
CA ALA A 631 -50.78 -24.85 23.91
C ALA A 631 -51.21 -26.06 23.06
N VAL A 632 -50.69 -27.25 23.34
CA VAL A 632 -51.08 -28.50 22.67
C VAL A 632 -52.49 -28.94 23.11
N ASP A 633 -52.89 -28.67 24.36
CA ASP A 633 -54.23 -29.02 24.86
C ASP A 633 -55.34 -28.24 24.14
N LEU A 634 -55.03 -27.05 23.61
CA LEU A 634 -55.96 -26.24 22.82
C LEU A 634 -56.36 -26.89 21.49
N LEU A 635 -55.64 -27.92 21.04
CA LEU A 635 -55.96 -28.66 19.81
C LEU A 635 -57.14 -29.61 19.98
N ASP A 636 -57.26 -30.20 21.16
CA ASP A 636 -58.34 -31.15 21.51
C ASP A 636 -59.58 -30.42 22.05
N GLY A 637 -59.49 -29.11 22.26
CA GLY A 637 -60.52 -28.27 22.83
C GLY A 637 -60.51 -28.29 24.36
N VAL A 638 -60.38 -27.12 24.98
CA VAL A 638 -60.38 -26.99 26.43
C VAL A 638 -61.66 -26.30 26.89
N SER A 639 -62.40 -26.95 27.79
CA SER A 639 -63.56 -26.38 28.47
C SER A 639 -63.15 -25.72 29.79
N LEU A 640 -63.28 -24.40 29.87
CA LEU A 640 -62.96 -23.61 31.08
C LEU A 640 -64.24 -23.02 31.68
N PRO A 641 -64.36 -22.90 33.02
CA PRO A 641 -65.46 -22.17 33.64
C PRO A 641 -65.54 -20.74 33.09
N ALA A 642 -66.72 -20.27 32.67
CA ALA A 642 -66.86 -18.90 32.16
C ALA A 642 -66.44 -17.82 33.18
N SER A 643 -66.37 -18.17 34.47
CA SER A 643 -65.91 -17.30 35.57
C SER A 643 -64.39 -17.26 35.78
N SER A 644 -63.60 -18.16 35.19
CA SER A 644 -62.14 -18.22 35.40
C SER A 644 -61.31 -17.42 34.39
N THR A 645 -61.92 -16.84 33.36
CA THR A 645 -61.24 -15.96 32.38
C THR A 645 -60.97 -14.53 32.90
N TRP A 646 -61.27 -14.25 34.17
CA TRP A 646 -61.12 -12.95 34.82
C TRP A 646 -59.91 -12.81 35.74
N THR A 647 -58.80 -13.53 35.51
CA THR A 647 -57.59 -13.32 36.34
C THR A 647 -56.28 -13.59 35.59
N ARG A 648 -55.78 -12.57 34.85
CA ARG A 648 -54.33 -12.23 34.81
C ARG A 648 -53.93 -10.95 34.06
N SER A 649 -54.85 -10.08 33.64
CA SER A 649 -54.50 -8.74 33.10
C SER A 649 -54.15 -7.67 34.16
N ALA A 650 -54.16 -8.01 35.46
CA ALA A 650 -53.98 -7.05 36.56
C ALA A 650 -52.54 -6.89 37.08
N ARG A 651 -51.49 -7.21 36.28
CA ARG A 651 -50.09 -6.94 36.67
C ARG A 651 -49.26 -6.15 35.63
N TRP A 652 -49.92 -5.44 34.72
CA TRP A 652 -49.26 -4.52 33.76
C TRP A 652 -49.75 -3.06 33.81
N THR A 653 -50.56 -2.69 34.81
CA THR A 653 -50.97 -1.29 35.06
C THR A 653 -50.27 -0.68 36.27
N LEU A 654 -48.94 -0.61 36.26
CA LEU A 654 -48.18 0.32 37.13
C LEU A 654 -46.78 0.57 36.57
N ARG A 655 -46.71 1.34 35.47
CA ARG A 655 -45.67 2.35 35.18
C ARG A 655 -45.91 2.96 33.79
N TYR A 656 -46.67 4.04 33.76
CA TYR A 656 -46.51 5.11 32.76
C TYR A 656 -46.30 6.41 33.55
N PRO A 657 -45.29 7.24 33.23
CA PRO A 657 -45.19 8.58 33.79
C PRO A 657 -46.22 9.52 33.12
N PRO A 658 -46.66 10.59 33.78
CA PRO A 658 -47.79 11.38 33.29
C PRO A 658 -47.38 12.32 32.15
N ARG A 659 -48.26 12.45 31.15
CA ARG A 659 -48.26 13.58 30.21
C ARG A 659 -48.95 14.78 30.87
N SER A 660 -48.23 15.88 31.09
CA SER A 660 -48.82 17.21 31.22
C SER A 660 -48.58 18.02 29.94
N ARG A 661 -49.67 18.54 29.38
CA ARG A 661 -49.73 19.70 28.46
C ARG A 661 -49.28 20.96 29.25
N GLN A 662 -48.75 22.07 28.73
CA GLN A 662 -49.11 22.83 27.51
C GLN A 662 -48.15 24.03 27.30
N ARG A 663 -47.81 24.32 26.03
CA ARG A 663 -47.58 25.61 25.31
C ARG A 663 -46.68 26.78 25.84
N CYS A 664 -45.75 27.15 24.94
CA CYS A 664 -45.27 28.48 24.47
C CYS A 664 -44.98 29.63 25.48
N ALA A 665 -43.74 30.16 25.50
CA ALA A 665 -43.24 31.29 24.66
C ALA A 665 -41.95 31.92 25.24
N ALA A 666 -41.00 32.31 24.35
CA ALA A 666 -39.96 33.37 24.46
C ALA A 666 -38.94 33.30 25.65
N THR A 667 -37.63 33.58 25.56
CA THR A 667 -36.80 34.41 24.67
C THR A 667 -35.31 34.21 25.01
N ARG A 668 -34.44 34.32 23.98
CA ARG A 668 -33.07 34.89 23.89
C ARG A 668 -31.88 34.45 24.79
N SER A 669 -30.74 34.33 24.07
CA SER A 669 -29.33 34.68 24.39
C SER A 669 -28.61 33.84 25.44
N THR A 670 -27.32 33.49 25.37
CA THR A 670 -26.17 33.82 24.49
C THR A 670 -25.03 32.85 24.89
N ASP A 671 -24.08 32.66 23.97
CA ASP A 671 -22.63 32.54 24.21
C ASP A 671 -21.95 31.28 24.82
N THR A 672 -21.19 30.64 23.93
CA THR A 672 -19.73 30.37 23.95
C THR A 672 -19.05 29.41 24.94
N SER A 673 -18.23 28.53 24.31
CA SER A 673 -16.79 28.25 24.58
C SER A 673 -16.35 27.00 25.39
N GLY A 674 -15.25 26.40 24.90
CA GLY A 674 -14.21 25.67 25.65
C GLY A 674 -14.35 24.13 25.67
N SER A 675 -13.59 23.32 24.90
CA SER A 675 -12.19 22.86 25.14
C SER A 675 -12.02 22.16 26.51
N ALA A 676 -11.31 21.04 26.74
CA ALA A 676 -10.47 20.12 25.98
C ALA A 676 -10.00 18.99 26.94
N ARG A 677 -9.52 17.85 26.39
CA ARG A 677 -8.47 16.92 26.95
C ARG A 677 -8.80 16.15 28.26
N SER A 678 -8.32 14.93 28.57
CA SER A 678 -7.43 13.92 27.95
C SER A 678 -7.28 12.72 28.93
N ASN A 679 -6.79 11.57 28.41
CA ASN A 679 -6.14 10.42 29.10
C ASN A 679 -7.08 9.32 29.65
N THR A 680 -6.86 8.00 29.50
CA THR A 680 -5.64 7.21 29.19
C THR A 680 -5.97 5.75 28.78
N TRP A 681 -5.29 5.27 27.73
CA TRP A 681 -4.78 3.92 27.40
C TRP A 681 -5.24 2.65 28.16
N ALA A 682 -5.71 1.65 27.39
CA ALA A 682 -5.42 0.22 27.60
C ALA A 682 -5.45 -0.54 26.26
N LEU A 683 -4.41 -1.36 26.04
CA LEU A 683 -4.14 -2.21 24.87
C LEU A 683 -5.11 -3.39 24.75
N ALA A 684 -5.53 -3.72 23.53
CA ALA A 684 -5.80 -5.11 23.11
C ALA A 684 -5.84 -5.22 21.58
N ALA A 685 -5.10 -6.20 21.06
CA ALA A 685 -4.97 -6.55 19.66
C ALA A 685 -6.18 -7.37 19.15
N SER A 686 -6.60 -7.15 17.90
CA SER A 686 -6.96 -8.18 16.88
C SER A 686 -7.84 -7.60 15.74
N TRP A 687 -7.29 -7.68 14.52
CA TRP A 687 -7.88 -7.97 13.20
C TRP A 687 -9.31 -7.46 12.87
N PRO A 688 -9.50 -6.66 11.80
CA PRO A 688 -10.82 -6.22 11.37
C PRO A 688 -11.40 -7.12 10.26
N THR A 689 -12.58 -7.68 10.51
CA THR A 689 -13.47 -8.18 9.46
C THR A 689 -14.50 -7.11 9.12
N THR A 690 -14.68 -7.03 7.82
CA THR A 690 -15.41 -6.13 6.94
C THR A 690 -16.93 -6.01 7.14
N TRP A 691 -17.39 -4.77 6.94
CA TRP A 691 -18.53 -4.35 6.10
C TRP A 691 -19.98 -4.55 6.59
N ALA A 692 -20.55 -3.43 7.05
CA ALA A 692 -21.98 -3.19 7.11
C ALA A 692 -22.44 -2.50 5.81
N TRP A 693 -23.37 -3.13 5.08
CA TRP A 693 -24.10 -2.48 3.99
C TRP A 693 -25.53 -2.17 4.44
N ALA A 694 -25.81 -0.88 4.53
CA ALA A 694 -27.12 -0.33 4.78
C ALA A 694 -28.00 -0.47 3.53
N LYS A 695 -29.22 -1.00 3.67
CA LYS A 695 -30.28 -0.86 2.66
C LYS A 695 -31.47 -0.13 3.25
N ARG A 696 -31.66 1.11 2.77
CA ARG A 696 -32.93 1.84 2.77
C ARG A 696 -33.92 1.09 1.87
N SER A 697 -35.13 0.89 2.35
CA SER A 697 -36.33 0.92 1.52
C SER A 697 -37.53 1.37 2.37
N ARG A 698 -38.47 1.98 1.65
CA ARG A 698 -39.59 2.82 2.10
C ARG A 698 -40.56 2.15 3.06
#